data_AF-A0A1S2R2A2-F1
#
_entry.id   AF-A0A1S2R2A2-F1
#
_cell.length_a   1.000
_cell.length_b   1.000
_cell.length_c   1.000
_cell.angle_alpha   90.00
_cell.angle_beta   90.00
_cell.angle_gamma   90.00
#
_symmetry.space_group_name_H-M   'P 1'
#
loop_
_entity.id
_entity.type
_entity.pdbx_description
1 polymer ?
#
loop_
_entity_poly.entity_id
_entity_poly.type
_entity_poly.pdbx_seq_one_letter_code
_entity_poly.pdbx_strand_id
1 'polypeptide(L)'
;MQEKLFALDIGTRTVVGIILERNSNGYSVLDILSKEHSERAMLDGQIHDVVAVSKVIEGIKAELEKKHGPLNQVSVAAAGRALKTERAKVEIDIKGKPIMQREDILHLELTAVQKAQGAAAGQDDTQSDYHYYCVGYSVLYYHLDDQEIGNLIDQSGEKASVEIIATFLPKVVVESLLAALKRADLTMEALTLEPIAAINVLIPASMRRLNIALVDIGAGTSDIALTDSGTVIAYGMVPVAGDEITEAISDALLLDFPMAETVKRQLSSKEDFISVTDILGFSNDVQKSDVITEISGAIERLAGSISDEILSLNNGNPPKAVMLVGGGSLTPDLPGLLANKLSLPANRVAIRDIEAIQNLVFPETMLSGPEFVTPVGIAIAADKNPVKYLSVIVNNQTIRLFDMKKMTVGDCLLTAGIKLNKLYGKPGMAMIVQYNGNSVTIPGSHGSKPELSLNSMEASLADEVSEGDVITVIKGQDGMQANYSIAELADHIPHKSVFINGERYIASAELIRNGLPVTGAEPLGDHDVIECKMPETISSLLSLLKLKDLLKNIHPFTIQLDDKTIRLPAYSHKLKKNGMEADIYDSFEDGDELIVIAQQPPVAQDLLNDINCQSEYSIPISFNGKKMSLSKKLSELHRDGEPLGDHDEIKNGDILTLIQYKMEPFIFQDLFRHVEIEMPKDSNGRFILIKNNKETSFHETVSPGDELKILWPTAMKNF
;
A
#
# COMPACT_ATOMS: atom_id res chain seq x y z
N MET A 1 -2.40 36.67 -38.74
CA MET A 1 -3.23 35.88 -39.66
C MET A 1 -4.49 35.53 -38.89
N GLN A 2 -5.68 35.75 -39.46
CA GLN A 2 -6.89 35.17 -38.90
C GLN A 2 -6.80 33.65 -39.00
N GLU A 3 -7.18 32.96 -37.93
CA GLU A 3 -7.11 31.50 -37.85
C GLU A 3 -8.26 30.89 -38.68
N LYS A 4 -7.90 30.02 -39.63
CA LYS A 4 -8.85 29.31 -40.49
C LYS A 4 -9.13 27.95 -39.89
N LEU A 5 -10.40 27.61 -39.74
CA LEU A 5 -10.86 26.32 -39.24
C LEU A 5 -11.30 25.48 -40.43
N PHE A 6 -10.70 24.30 -40.60
CA PHE A 6 -11.12 23.33 -41.60
C PHE A 6 -11.85 22.18 -40.91
N ALA A 7 -13.08 21.91 -41.34
CA ALA A 7 -13.83 20.76 -40.86
C ALA A 7 -14.36 19.90 -42.01
N LEU A 8 -14.51 18.61 -41.71
CA LEU A 8 -15.18 17.64 -42.57
C LEU A 8 -16.33 16.99 -41.82
N ASP A 9 -17.49 16.99 -42.46
CA ASP A 9 -18.60 16.11 -42.13
C ASP A 9 -18.54 14.90 -43.08
N ILE A 10 -18.26 13.72 -42.54
CA ILE A 10 -18.07 12.48 -43.31
C ILE A 10 -19.37 11.68 -43.21
N GLY A 11 -20.39 12.15 -43.94
CA GLY A 11 -21.71 11.53 -43.98
C GLY A 11 -21.75 10.23 -44.79
N THR A 12 -22.86 9.50 -44.63
CA THR A 12 -23.07 8.20 -45.30
C THR A 12 -23.15 8.33 -46.83
N ARG A 13 -23.69 9.44 -47.33
CA ARG A 13 -23.78 9.71 -48.78
C ARG A 13 -22.73 10.70 -49.27
N THR A 14 -22.48 11.75 -48.50
CA THR A 14 -21.67 12.89 -48.92
C THR A 14 -20.63 13.21 -47.88
N VAL A 15 -19.46 13.65 -48.33
CA VAL A 15 -18.49 14.34 -47.48
C VAL A 15 -18.59 15.84 -47.74
N VAL A 16 -18.76 16.62 -46.69
CA VAL A 16 -18.84 18.09 -46.76
C VAL A 16 -17.61 18.68 -46.11
N GLY A 17 -16.83 19.45 -46.86
CA GLY A 17 -15.72 20.25 -46.35
C GLY A 17 -16.11 21.71 -46.20
N ILE A 18 -15.79 22.30 -45.05
CA ILE A 18 -16.08 23.70 -44.74
C ILE A 18 -14.84 24.42 -44.22
N ILE A 19 -14.65 25.66 -44.67
CA ILE A 19 -13.63 26.58 -44.17
C ILE A 19 -14.32 27.73 -43.46
N LEU A 20 -14.08 27.88 -42.15
CA LEU A 20 -14.50 29.04 -41.37
C LEU A 20 -13.33 29.95 -41.06
N GLU A 21 -13.61 31.24 -40.90
CA GLU A 21 -12.70 32.23 -40.35
C GLU A 21 -13.27 32.81 -39.06
N ARG A 22 -12.44 32.88 -38.02
CA ARG A 22 -12.83 33.49 -36.75
C ARG A 22 -12.66 35.00 -36.79
N ASN A 23 -13.72 35.71 -36.39
CA ASN A 23 -13.76 37.16 -36.27
C ASN A 23 -14.00 37.59 -34.82
N SER A 24 -13.85 38.88 -34.52
CA SER A 24 -13.96 39.42 -33.15
C SER A 24 -15.31 39.12 -32.47
N ASN A 25 -16.38 38.97 -33.25
CA ASN A 25 -17.75 38.79 -32.74
C ASN A 25 -18.42 37.47 -33.19
N GLY A 26 -17.70 36.53 -33.84
CA GLY A 26 -18.34 35.34 -34.39
C GLY A 26 -17.48 34.61 -35.43
N TYR A 27 -18.14 33.95 -36.38
CA TYR A 27 -17.50 33.17 -37.44
C TYR A 27 -18.01 33.59 -38.82
N SER A 28 -17.15 33.51 -39.82
CA SER A 28 -17.50 33.71 -41.23
C SER A 28 -17.26 32.44 -42.03
N VAL A 29 -18.25 32.02 -42.81
CA VAL A 29 -18.09 30.91 -43.77
C VAL A 29 -17.33 31.43 -45.00
N LEU A 30 -16.16 30.86 -45.29
CA LEU A 30 -15.35 31.23 -46.46
C LEU A 30 -15.65 30.36 -47.67
N ASP A 31 -15.84 29.06 -47.47
CA ASP A 31 -16.13 28.10 -48.55
C ASP A 31 -16.79 26.83 -48.00
N ILE A 32 -17.65 26.23 -48.82
CA ILE A 32 -18.28 24.93 -48.55
C ILE A 32 -18.20 24.12 -49.84
N LEU A 33 -17.78 22.86 -49.71
CA LEU A 33 -17.70 21.92 -50.81
C LEU A 33 -18.32 20.59 -50.38
N SER A 34 -19.25 20.07 -51.17
CA SER A 34 -19.84 18.75 -50.95
C SER A 34 -19.49 17.81 -52.11
N LYS A 35 -19.08 16.58 -51.79
CA LYS A 35 -18.85 15.51 -52.77
C LYS A 35 -19.55 14.24 -52.32
N GLU A 36 -20.26 13.59 -53.24
CA GLU A 36 -20.88 12.29 -52.98
C GLU A 36 -19.85 11.16 -53.07
N HIS A 37 -20.04 10.10 -52.28
CA HIS A 37 -19.24 8.88 -52.42
C HIS A 37 -19.54 8.21 -53.78
N SER A 38 -18.50 7.70 -54.44
CA SER A 38 -18.66 6.96 -55.70
C SER A 38 -19.29 5.57 -55.54
N GLU A 39 -19.23 5.03 -54.32
CA GLU A 39 -19.74 3.73 -53.93
C GLU A 39 -20.25 3.79 -52.48
N ARG A 40 -20.96 2.74 -52.02
CA ARG A 40 -21.46 2.65 -50.64
C ARG A 40 -20.31 2.33 -49.66
N ALA A 41 -19.44 3.32 -49.44
CA ALA A 41 -18.26 3.23 -48.59
C ALA A 41 -18.56 3.41 -47.08
N MET A 42 -19.73 3.96 -46.78
CA MET A 42 -20.25 4.20 -45.45
C MET A 42 -21.55 3.41 -45.25
N LEU A 43 -21.79 2.92 -44.04
CA LEU A 43 -23.04 2.24 -43.66
C LEU A 43 -23.37 2.55 -42.19
N ASP A 44 -24.61 2.96 -41.92
CA ASP A 44 -25.09 3.36 -40.59
C ASP A 44 -24.15 4.34 -39.87
N GLY A 45 -23.55 5.30 -40.61
CA GLY A 45 -22.59 6.25 -40.06
C GLY A 45 -21.17 5.73 -39.82
N GLN A 46 -20.86 4.50 -40.24
CA GLN A 46 -19.53 3.90 -40.08
C GLN A 46 -18.78 3.78 -41.41
N ILE A 47 -17.48 4.03 -41.39
CA ILE A 47 -16.59 3.76 -42.53
C ILE A 47 -16.41 2.24 -42.67
N HIS A 48 -16.91 1.70 -43.78
CA HIS A 48 -16.71 0.31 -44.19
C HIS A 48 -15.53 0.17 -45.16
N ASP A 49 -15.31 1.17 -46.02
CA ASP A 49 -14.16 1.22 -46.91
C ASP A 49 -13.34 2.52 -46.70
N VAL A 50 -12.25 2.39 -45.96
CA VAL A 50 -11.32 3.49 -45.65
C VAL A 50 -10.69 4.08 -46.91
N VAL A 51 -10.42 3.26 -47.95
CA VAL A 51 -9.76 3.71 -49.17
C VAL A 51 -10.70 4.52 -50.03
N ALA A 52 -11.96 4.09 -50.14
CA ALA A 52 -12.98 4.84 -50.87
C ALA A 52 -13.24 6.20 -50.21
N VAL A 53 -13.42 6.24 -48.89
CA VAL A 53 -13.62 7.49 -48.14
C VAL A 53 -12.41 8.42 -48.25
N SER A 54 -11.17 7.90 -48.15
CA SER A 54 -9.96 8.75 -48.26
C SER A 54 -9.88 9.47 -49.59
N LYS A 55 -10.24 8.82 -50.71
CA LYS A 55 -10.23 9.44 -52.05
C LYS A 55 -11.18 10.63 -52.13
N VAL A 56 -12.36 10.54 -51.50
CA VAL A 56 -13.33 11.65 -51.48
C VAL A 56 -12.76 12.82 -50.66
N ILE A 57 -12.18 12.52 -49.49
CA ILE A 57 -11.52 13.52 -48.63
C ILE A 57 -10.35 14.20 -49.35
N GLU A 58 -9.47 13.43 -50.00
CA GLU A 58 -8.37 13.92 -50.83
C GLU A 58 -8.89 14.86 -51.93
N GLY A 59 -10.00 14.49 -52.56
CA GLY A 59 -10.65 15.31 -53.59
C GLY A 59 -11.21 16.64 -53.05
N ILE A 60 -11.75 16.66 -51.82
CA ILE A 60 -12.23 17.89 -51.17
C ILE A 60 -11.04 18.76 -50.78
N LYS A 61 -10.05 18.17 -50.09
CA LYS A 61 -8.82 18.83 -49.66
C LYS A 61 -8.13 19.52 -50.84
N ALA A 62 -7.89 18.82 -51.94
CA ALA A 62 -7.18 19.35 -53.10
C ALA A 62 -7.92 20.53 -53.77
N GLU A 63 -9.25 20.60 -53.69
CA GLU A 63 -10.02 21.72 -54.23
C GLU A 63 -10.04 22.93 -53.29
N LEU A 64 -10.17 22.70 -52.00
CA LEU A 64 -10.11 23.76 -51.01
C LEU A 64 -8.69 24.36 -50.91
N GLU A 65 -7.64 23.53 -50.99
CA GLU A 65 -6.25 23.99 -50.93
C GLU A 65 -5.87 24.91 -52.09
N LYS A 66 -6.44 24.70 -53.28
CA LYS A 66 -6.25 25.59 -54.44
C LYS A 66 -6.67 27.02 -54.17
N LYS A 67 -7.69 27.22 -53.32
CA LYS A 67 -8.24 28.54 -52.98
C LYS A 67 -7.68 29.10 -51.67
N HIS A 68 -7.45 28.24 -50.68
CA HIS A 68 -7.21 28.66 -49.30
C HIS A 68 -5.80 28.44 -48.78
N GLY A 69 -4.93 27.75 -49.53
CA GLY A 69 -3.59 27.34 -49.09
C GLY A 69 -3.59 25.93 -48.46
N PRO A 70 -2.43 25.45 -47.97
CA PRO A 70 -2.28 24.08 -47.46
C PRO A 70 -3.17 23.81 -46.24
N LEU A 71 -3.79 22.63 -46.21
CA LEU A 71 -4.67 22.16 -45.13
C LEU A 71 -4.08 20.88 -44.54
N ASN A 72 -3.52 20.96 -43.32
CA ASN A 72 -2.86 19.82 -42.67
C ASN A 72 -3.65 19.25 -41.49
N GLN A 73 -4.52 20.07 -40.90
CA GLN A 73 -5.30 19.78 -39.71
C GLN A 73 -6.78 19.90 -40.05
N VAL A 74 -7.58 18.99 -39.51
CA VAL A 74 -9.02 18.96 -39.79
C VAL A 74 -9.80 18.52 -38.56
N SER A 75 -10.94 19.16 -38.36
CA SER A 75 -11.92 18.77 -37.37
C SER A 75 -13.00 17.91 -38.00
N VAL A 76 -13.36 16.80 -37.35
CA VAL A 76 -14.38 15.90 -37.88
C VAL A 76 -15.40 15.53 -36.84
N ALA A 77 -16.58 15.10 -37.28
CA ALA A 77 -17.51 14.40 -36.43
C ALA A 77 -17.53 12.90 -36.73
N ALA A 78 -17.82 12.12 -35.69
CA ALA A 78 -18.26 10.76 -35.83
C ALA A 78 -19.80 10.70 -35.76
N ALA A 79 -20.40 9.94 -36.67
CA ALA A 79 -21.80 9.58 -36.61
C ALA A 79 -22.07 8.54 -35.50
N GLY A 80 -23.29 8.52 -34.99
CA GLY A 80 -23.63 7.95 -33.69
C GLY A 80 -23.75 6.43 -33.54
N ARG A 81 -23.12 5.59 -34.38
CA ARG A 81 -23.37 4.13 -34.37
C ARG A 81 -23.00 3.49 -33.04
N ALA A 82 -24.00 2.91 -32.38
CA ALA A 82 -23.87 2.29 -31.06
C ALA A 82 -23.26 3.23 -30.02
N LEU A 83 -23.59 4.53 -30.10
CA LEU A 83 -23.36 5.48 -29.01
C LEU A 83 -23.94 4.90 -27.73
N LYS A 84 -23.08 4.80 -26.71
CA LYS A 84 -23.52 4.47 -25.35
C LYS A 84 -23.41 5.71 -24.51
N THR A 85 -24.50 6.08 -23.87
CA THR A 85 -24.51 7.17 -22.92
C THR A 85 -24.79 6.60 -21.54
N GLU A 86 -23.87 6.81 -20.61
CA GLU A 86 -23.95 6.30 -19.24
C GLU A 86 -23.96 7.45 -18.24
N ARG A 87 -24.85 7.37 -17.26
CA ARG A 87 -24.86 8.29 -16.13
C ARG A 87 -24.09 7.71 -14.98
N ALA A 88 -23.31 8.55 -14.29
CA ALA A 88 -22.60 8.12 -13.09
C ALA A 88 -22.63 9.21 -12.03
N LYS A 89 -22.91 8.79 -10.80
CA LYS A 89 -22.76 9.60 -9.59
C LYS A 89 -21.63 9.04 -8.73
N VAL A 90 -20.74 9.92 -8.26
CA VAL A 90 -19.66 9.61 -7.33
C VAL A 90 -19.71 10.60 -6.17
N GLU A 91 -19.47 10.10 -4.96
CA GLU A 91 -19.47 10.85 -3.71
C GLU A 91 -18.13 10.64 -2.99
N ILE A 92 -17.63 11.71 -2.36
CA ILE A 92 -16.44 11.70 -1.51
C ILE A 92 -16.73 12.37 -0.16
N ASP A 93 -16.11 11.84 0.89
CA ASP A 93 -16.07 12.47 2.22
C ASP A 93 -15.03 13.59 2.21
N ILE A 94 -15.44 14.80 2.60
CA ILE A 94 -14.61 16.01 2.69
C ILE A 94 -14.50 16.54 4.13
N LYS A 95 -14.99 15.80 5.13
CA LYS A 95 -14.96 16.20 6.53
C LYS A 95 -13.53 16.35 7.04
N GLY A 96 -13.19 17.56 7.49
CA GLY A 96 -11.86 17.87 8.02
C GLY A 96 -10.75 17.90 6.97
N LYS A 97 -11.09 17.84 5.68
CA LYS A 97 -10.14 18.00 4.57
C LYS A 97 -9.95 19.49 4.22
N PRO A 98 -8.86 19.84 3.53
CA PRO A 98 -8.70 21.17 2.94
C PRO A 98 -9.87 21.52 2.03
N ILE A 99 -10.09 22.84 1.87
CA ILE A 99 -11.11 23.38 0.96
C ILE A 99 -10.85 22.89 -0.46
N MET A 100 -11.92 22.44 -1.13
CA MET A 100 -11.84 21.85 -2.48
C MET A 100 -11.29 22.83 -3.50
N GLN A 101 -10.19 22.43 -4.14
CA GLN A 101 -9.59 23.14 -5.25
C GLN A 101 -10.11 22.58 -6.58
N ARG A 102 -9.75 23.24 -7.69
CA ARG A 102 -10.19 22.82 -9.03
C ARG A 102 -9.73 21.41 -9.37
N GLU A 103 -8.56 21.01 -8.90
CA GLU A 103 -7.96 19.70 -9.10
C GLU A 103 -8.78 18.60 -8.41
N ASP A 104 -9.29 18.84 -7.20
CA ASP A 104 -10.11 17.90 -6.45
C ASP A 104 -11.44 17.61 -7.16
N ILE A 105 -12.05 18.66 -7.72
CA ILE A 105 -13.32 18.57 -8.46
C ILE A 105 -13.11 17.81 -9.76
N LEU A 106 -12.02 18.08 -10.48
CA LEU A 106 -11.69 17.36 -11.70
C LEU A 106 -11.46 15.88 -11.42
N HIS A 107 -10.74 15.55 -10.35
CA HIS A 107 -10.57 14.16 -9.93
C HIS A 107 -11.90 13.47 -9.64
N LEU A 108 -12.84 14.18 -8.99
CA LEU A 108 -14.19 13.70 -8.72
C LEU A 108 -15.00 13.46 -10.01
N GLU A 109 -14.98 14.42 -10.96
CA GLU A 109 -15.58 14.29 -12.30
C GLU A 109 -15.03 13.05 -13.04
N LEU A 110 -13.71 12.89 -13.08
CA LEU A 110 -13.04 11.78 -13.77
C LEU A 110 -13.35 10.43 -13.13
N THR A 111 -13.47 10.38 -11.81
CA THR A 111 -13.90 9.16 -11.10
C THR A 111 -15.31 8.76 -11.52
N ALA A 112 -16.20 9.73 -11.76
CA ALA A 112 -17.52 9.46 -12.30
C ALA A 112 -17.45 8.99 -13.77
N VAL A 113 -16.57 9.55 -14.61
CA VAL A 113 -16.35 9.08 -15.99
C VAL A 113 -15.88 7.63 -16.00
N GLN A 114 -14.96 7.24 -15.10
CA GLN A 114 -14.49 5.86 -14.99
C GLN A 114 -15.60 4.90 -14.59
N LYS A 115 -16.44 5.31 -13.63
CA LYS A 115 -17.61 4.53 -13.23
C LYS A 115 -18.58 4.35 -14.40
N ALA A 116 -18.82 5.40 -15.19
CA ALA A 116 -19.64 5.36 -16.39
C ALA A 116 -19.02 4.44 -17.47
N GLN A 117 -17.69 4.50 -17.66
CA GLN A 117 -16.98 3.65 -18.62
C GLN A 117 -17.06 2.17 -18.27
N GLY A 118 -16.95 1.84 -16.97
CA GLY A 118 -17.14 0.47 -16.48
C GLY A 118 -18.57 -0.03 -16.72
N ALA A 119 -19.58 0.83 -16.53
CA ALA A 119 -20.97 0.49 -16.85
C ALA A 119 -21.18 0.27 -18.35
N ALA A 120 -20.60 1.14 -19.21
CA ALA A 120 -20.73 1.04 -20.66
C ALA A 120 -20.12 -0.25 -21.24
N ALA A 121 -19.05 -0.76 -20.62
CA ALA A 121 -18.35 -1.99 -21.03
C ALA A 121 -19.09 -3.28 -20.65
N GLY A 122 -20.07 -3.23 -19.74
CA GLY A 122 -20.80 -4.39 -19.21
C GLY A 122 -20.10 -5.06 -18.01
N GLN A 123 -20.86 -5.83 -17.22
CA GLN A 123 -20.38 -6.52 -16.00
C GLN A 123 -19.68 -7.87 -16.27
N ASP A 124 -19.27 -8.17 -17.51
CA ASP A 124 -18.59 -9.43 -17.82
C ASP A 124 -17.08 -9.30 -17.63
N ASP A 125 -16.62 -9.87 -16.51
CA ASP A 125 -15.27 -9.88 -15.96
C ASP A 125 -14.27 -10.75 -16.77
N THR A 126 -14.42 -10.83 -18.10
CA THR A 126 -13.52 -11.58 -18.98
C THR A 126 -12.64 -10.64 -19.78
N GLN A 127 -11.36 -10.57 -19.37
CA GLN A 127 -10.20 -10.05 -20.12
C GLN A 127 -10.46 -9.81 -21.62
N SER A 128 -10.83 -8.59 -21.99
CA SER A 128 -10.64 -8.07 -23.34
C SER A 128 -10.83 -6.55 -23.34
N ASP A 129 -9.93 -5.86 -24.02
CA ASP A 129 -9.74 -4.40 -24.07
C ASP A 129 -11.04 -3.58 -24.03
N TYR A 130 -11.04 -2.44 -23.34
CA TYR A 130 -12.16 -1.48 -23.36
C TYR A 130 -12.54 -1.15 -24.83
N HIS A 131 -13.67 -1.68 -25.31
CA HIS A 131 -14.10 -1.60 -26.71
C HIS A 131 -14.67 -0.22 -27.09
N TYR A 132 -14.74 0.71 -26.14
CA TYR A 132 -15.32 2.03 -26.33
C TYR A 132 -14.40 3.15 -25.82
N TYR A 133 -14.33 4.24 -26.58
CA TYR A 133 -13.69 5.48 -26.18
C TYR A 133 -14.72 6.45 -25.60
N CYS A 134 -14.41 7.07 -24.46
CA CYS A 134 -15.15 8.23 -23.99
C CYS A 134 -14.84 9.39 -24.93
N VAL A 135 -15.87 9.95 -25.56
CA VAL A 135 -15.76 11.05 -26.53
C VAL A 135 -16.42 12.34 -26.02
N GLY A 136 -16.99 12.32 -24.82
CA GLY A 136 -17.63 13.47 -24.22
C GLY A 136 -18.20 13.13 -22.84
N TYR A 137 -18.20 14.10 -21.92
CA TYR A 137 -19.10 14.07 -20.76
C TYR A 137 -19.62 15.47 -20.45
N SER A 138 -20.73 15.53 -19.73
CA SER A 138 -21.29 16.77 -19.20
C SER A 138 -21.66 16.56 -17.75
N VAL A 139 -21.35 17.54 -16.91
CA VAL A 139 -21.81 17.56 -15.53
C VAL A 139 -23.29 17.91 -15.53
N LEU A 140 -24.09 17.06 -14.89
CA LEU A 140 -25.50 17.31 -14.66
C LEU A 140 -25.65 18.16 -13.39
N TYR A 141 -25.07 17.69 -12.28
CA TYR A 141 -25.24 18.32 -10.97
C TYR A 141 -23.98 18.17 -10.11
N TYR A 142 -23.63 19.21 -9.35
CA TYR A 142 -22.81 19.07 -8.16
C TYR A 142 -23.69 19.11 -6.92
N HIS A 143 -23.32 18.36 -5.89
CA HIS A 143 -23.96 18.45 -4.59
C HIS A 143 -22.93 18.61 -3.48
N LEU A 144 -23.23 19.49 -2.52
CA LEU A 144 -22.53 19.63 -1.24
C LEU A 144 -23.53 19.27 -0.14
N ASP A 145 -23.19 18.27 0.69
CA ASP A 145 -24.07 17.77 1.76
C ASP A 145 -25.50 17.48 1.26
N ASP A 146 -25.60 16.77 0.13
CA ASP A 146 -26.84 16.42 -0.57
C ASP A 146 -27.66 17.59 -1.13
N GLN A 147 -27.16 18.83 -1.07
CA GLN A 147 -27.77 20.01 -1.69
C GLN A 147 -27.11 20.36 -3.01
N GLU A 148 -27.92 20.59 -4.06
CA GLU A 148 -27.43 21.00 -5.37
C GLU A 148 -26.74 22.37 -5.30
N ILE A 149 -25.54 22.47 -5.88
CA ILE A 149 -24.75 23.71 -5.97
C ILE A 149 -24.19 23.88 -7.37
N GLY A 150 -24.03 25.12 -7.82
CA GLY A 150 -23.48 25.39 -9.16
C GLY A 150 -21.98 25.11 -9.30
N ASN A 151 -21.23 25.11 -8.19
CA ASN A 151 -19.78 24.92 -8.18
C ASN A 151 -19.30 24.47 -6.79
N LEU A 152 -18.33 23.54 -6.74
CA LEU A 152 -17.69 23.04 -5.52
C LEU A 152 -16.40 23.79 -5.15
N ILE A 153 -15.89 24.68 -6.01
CA ILE A 153 -14.67 25.45 -5.73
C ILE A 153 -14.87 26.30 -4.48
N ASP A 154 -13.87 26.26 -3.60
CA ASP A 154 -13.83 27.00 -2.34
C ASP A 154 -14.95 26.62 -1.34
N GLN A 155 -15.58 25.45 -1.51
CA GLN A 155 -16.60 24.94 -0.61
C GLN A 155 -16.03 23.97 0.45
N SER A 156 -16.69 23.92 1.60
CA SER A 156 -16.40 22.98 2.70
C SER A 156 -17.69 22.37 3.23
N GLY A 157 -17.68 21.10 3.57
CA GLY A 157 -18.84 20.38 4.10
C GLY A 157 -18.44 19.03 4.68
N GLU A 158 -19.39 18.11 4.80
CA GLU A 158 -19.12 16.71 5.14
C GLU A 158 -18.93 15.86 3.88
N LYS A 159 -19.70 16.12 2.82
CA LYS A 159 -19.72 15.32 1.58
C LYS A 159 -19.80 16.19 0.33
N ALA A 160 -19.08 15.79 -0.71
CA ALA A 160 -19.23 16.35 -2.05
C ALA A 160 -19.54 15.23 -3.05
N SER A 161 -20.46 15.48 -3.98
CA SER A 161 -20.75 14.53 -5.07
C SER A 161 -20.92 15.24 -6.41
N VAL A 162 -20.61 14.51 -7.48
CA VAL A 162 -20.86 14.92 -8.86
C VAL A 162 -21.70 13.87 -9.55
N GLU A 163 -22.66 14.32 -10.35
CA GLU A 163 -23.40 13.50 -11.30
C GLU A 163 -23.08 13.96 -12.71
N ILE A 164 -22.67 13.02 -13.55
CA ILE A 164 -22.32 13.29 -14.95
C ILE A 164 -23.13 12.41 -15.89
N ILE A 165 -23.16 12.82 -17.15
CA ILE A 165 -23.51 11.99 -18.29
C ILE A 165 -22.29 11.88 -19.20
N ALA A 166 -21.83 10.67 -19.48
CA ALA A 166 -20.69 10.40 -20.34
C ALA A 166 -21.12 9.62 -21.57
N THR A 167 -20.51 9.92 -22.72
CA THR A 167 -20.85 9.35 -24.03
C THR A 167 -19.65 8.63 -24.61
N PHE A 168 -19.90 7.44 -25.12
CA PHE A 168 -18.90 6.47 -25.55
C PHE A 168 -19.13 6.02 -26.98
N LEU A 169 -18.07 5.95 -27.78
CA LEU A 169 -18.07 5.44 -29.15
C LEU A 169 -17.25 4.15 -29.27
N PRO A 170 -17.66 3.18 -30.11
CA PRO A 170 -16.84 2.01 -30.39
C PRO A 170 -15.46 2.36 -30.95
N LYS A 171 -14.41 1.72 -30.45
CA LYS A 171 -13.02 1.93 -30.88
C LYS A 171 -12.84 1.83 -32.40
N VAL A 172 -13.51 0.86 -33.03
CA VAL A 172 -13.45 0.64 -34.49
C VAL A 172 -13.89 1.86 -35.30
N VAL A 173 -14.88 2.63 -34.82
CA VAL A 173 -15.39 3.82 -35.53
C VAL A 173 -14.32 4.92 -35.58
N VAL A 174 -13.72 5.20 -34.42
CA VAL A 174 -12.64 6.18 -34.27
C VAL A 174 -11.41 5.79 -35.10
N GLU A 175 -10.99 4.53 -35.02
CA GLU A 175 -9.81 4.05 -35.74
C GLU A 175 -9.98 4.14 -37.26
N SER A 176 -11.17 3.82 -37.78
CA SER A 176 -11.46 3.95 -39.21
C SER A 176 -11.44 5.41 -39.67
N LEU A 177 -11.95 6.36 -38.86
CA LEU A 177 -11.88 7.80 -39.16
C LEU A 177 -10.42 8.27 -39.22
N LEU A 178 -9.62 7.93 -38.21
CA LEU A 178 -8.19 8.26 -38.18
C LEU A 178 -7.45 7.67 -39.37
N ALA A 179 -7.75 6.44 -39.76
CA ALA A 179 -7.14 5.79 -40.92
C ALA A 179 -7.49 6.51 -42.23
N ALA A 180 -8.74 6.93 -42.42
CA ALA A 180 -9.18 7.66 -43.61
C ALA A 180 -8.51 9.04 -43.72
N LEU A 181 -8.46 9.79 -42.61
CA LEU A 181 -7.79 11.09 -42.55
C LEU A 181 -6.29 10.99 -42.80
N LYS A 182 -5.61 10.04 -42.13
CA LYS A 182 -4.18 9.82 -42.29
C LYS A 182 -3.81 9.50 -43.74
N ARG A 183 -4.67 8.74 -44.43
CA ARG A 183 -4.47 8.37 -45.84
C ARG A 183 -4.65 9.56 -46.79
N ALA A 184 -5.43 10.58 -46.38
CA ALA A 184 -5.58 11.86 -47.08
C ALA A 184 -4.54 12.93 -46.64
N ASP A 185 -3.47 12.52 -45.94
CA ASP A 185 -2.46 13.40 -45.36
C ASP A 185 -3.06 14.51 -44.48
N LEU A 186 -4.07 14.16 -43.67
CA LEU A 186 -4.70 15.04 -42.70
C LEU A 186 -4.50 14.50 -41.28
N THR A 187 -4.17 15.40 -40.36
CA THR A 187 -4.14 15.13 -38.93
C THR A 187 -5.47 15.56 -38.32
N MET A 188 -6.10 14.67 -37.55
CA MET A 188 -7.31 15.01 -36.80
C MET A 188 -6.96 16.01 -35.70
N GLU A 189 -7.54 17.20 -35.77
CA GLU A 189 -7.34 18.25 -34.77
C GLU A 189 -8.34 18.11 -33.61
N ALA A 190 -9.59 17.84 -33.96
CA ALA A 190 -10.68 17.63 -33.01
C ALA A 190 -11.65 16.56 -33.54
N LEU A 191 -12.18 15.77 -32.63
CA LEU A 191 -13.33 14.91 -32.87
C LEU A 191 -14.54 15.46 -32.12
N THR A 192 -15.71 15.44 -32.73
CA THR A 192 -16.98 15.68 -32.03
C THR A 192 -18.00 14.62 -32.45
N LEU A 193 -19.19 14.67 -31.86
CA LEU A 193 -20.36 13.96 -32.39
C LEU A 193 -21.20 14.94 -33.20
N GLU A 194 -21.80 14.47 -34.29
CA GLU A 194 -22.77 15.22 -35.08
C GLU A 194 -23.89 15.85 -34.20
N PRO A 195 -24.57 15.10 -33.31
CA PRO A 195 -25.59 15.68 -32.44
C PRO A 195 -25.04 16.72 -31.44
N ILE A 196 -23.77 16.59 -31.03
CA ILE A 196 -23.09 17.58 -30.18
C ILE A 196 -22.77 18.85 -30.97
N ALA A 197 -22.28 18.70 -32.20
CA ALA A 197 -21.96 19.81 -33.09
C ALA A 197 -23.22 20.65 -33.39
N ALA A 198 -24.30 20.00 -33.82
CA ALA A 198 -25.55 20.65 -34.18
C ALA A 198 -26.20 21.37 -32.98
N ILE A 199 -26.27 20.71 -31.80
CA ILE A 199 -26.92 21.31 -30.63
C ILE A 199 -26.15 22.52 -30.08
N ASN A 200 -24.83 22.54 -30.20
CA ASN A 200 -24.00 23.64 -29.71
C ASN A 200 -24.15 24.92 -30.54
N VAL A 201 -24.53 24.82 -31.82
CA VAL A 201 -24.75 25.99 -32.68
C VAL A 201 -26.20 26.45 -32.71
N LEU A 202 -27.17 25.56 -32.51
CA LEU A 202 -28.59 25.91 -32.55
C LEU A 202 -29.24 26.16 -31.19
N ILE A 203 -28.80 25.46 -30.13
CA ILE A 203 -29.43 25.53 -28.81
C ILE A 203 -28.46 26.13 -27.78
N PRO A 204 -28.47 27.46 -27.60
CA PRO A 204 -27.62 28.12 -26.60
C PRO A 204 -28.00 27.68 -25.18
N ALA A 205 -27.07 27.80 -24.24
CA ALA A 205 -27.23 27.35 -22.85
C ALA A 205 -28.50 27.88 -22.17
N SER A 206 -28.91 29.12 -22.48
CA SER A 206 -30.15 29.72 -21.97
C SER A 206 -31.43 28.99 -22.39
N MET A 207 -31.42 28.29 -23.53
CA MET A 207 -32.54 27.48 -24.02
C MET A 207 -32.53 26.05 -23.46
N ARG A 208 -31.38 25.53 -23.02
CA ARG A 208 -31.23 24.14 -22.52
C ARG A 208 -32.02 23.82 -21.27
N ARG A 209 -32.58 24.84 -20.59
CA ARG A 209 -33.57 24.70 -19.52
C ARG A 209 -34.92 24.14 -19.98
N LEU A 210 -35.16 24.14 -21.29
CA LEU A 210 -36.37 23.60 -21.90
C LEU A 210 -36.10 22.19 -22.39
N ASN A 211 -37.10 21.32 -22.23
CA ASN A 211 -37.05 19.97 -22.80
C ASN A 211 -37.20 20.07 -24.33
N ILE A 212 -36.10 20.05 -25.08
CA ILE A 212 -36.06 20.21 -26.55
C ILE A 212 -35.33 19.02 -27.15
N ALA A 213 -35.87 18.46 -28.23
CA ALA A 213 -35.18 17.49 -29.06
C ALA A 213 -34.60 18.18 -30.30
N LEU A 214 -33.31 17.98 -30.55
CA LEU A 214 -32.69 18.26 -31.83
C LEU A 214 -32.51 16.93 -32.57
N VAL A 215 -32.94 16.87 -33.82
CA VAL A 215 -32.82 15.68 -34.67
C VAL A 215 -32.13 16.08 -35.97
N ASP A 216 -30.93 15.55 -36.18
CA ASP A 216 -30.20 15.68 -37.43
C ASP A 216 -30.49 14.47 -38.32
N ILE A 217 -31.24 14.68 -39.40
CA ILE A 217 -31.68 13.61 -40.31
C ILE A 217 -30.80 13.66 -41.55
N GLY A 218 -29.80 12.78 -41.57
CA GLY A 218 -28.88 12.62 -42.68
C GLY A 218 -29.40 11.70 -43.79
N ALA A 219 -28.47 11.12 -44.54
CA ALA A 219 -28.78 10.11 -45.54
C ALA A 219 -29.06 8.74 -44.89
N GLY A 220 -28.14 8.21 -44.08
CA GLY A 220 -28.27 6.87 -43.48
C GLY A 220 -28.67 6.85 -42.01
N THR A 221 -28.54 7.96 -41.29
CA THR A 221 -28.76 8.02 -39.83
C THR A 221 -29.55 9.26 -39.44
N SER A 222 -30.32 9.14 -38.35
CA SER A 222 -30.98 10.25 -37.67
C SER A 222 -30.41 10.38 -36.26
N ASP A 223 -29.60 11.40 -36.02
CA ASP A 223 -28.90 11.62 -34.76
C ASP A 223 -29.70 12.56 -33.85
N ILE A 224 -29.85 12.21 -32.58
CA ILE A 224 -30.76 12.86 -31.63
C ILE A 224 -29.98 13.41 -30.43
N ALA A 225 -30.30 14.64 -30.04
CA ALA A 225 -29.84 15.24 -28.78
C ALA A 225 -31.02 15.84 -28.01
N LEU A 226 -31.09 15.55 -26.70
CA LEU A 226 -32.13 16.07 -25.81
C LEU A 226 -31.54 17.02 -24.78
N THR A 227 -32.12 18.20 -24.64
CA THR A 227 -31.82 19.12 -23.53
C THR A 227 -32.90 19.08 -22.49
N ASP A 228 -32.54 19.25 -21.22
CA ASP A 228 -33.48 19.61 -20.15
C ASP A 228 -32.70 20.18 -18.96
N SER A 229 -33.36 20.94 -18.09
CA SER A 229 -32.79 21.43 -16.82
C SER A 229 -31.43 22.16 -16.95
N GLY A 230 -31.15 22.78 -18.10
CA GLY A 230 -29.97 23.61 -18.33
C GLY A 230 -28.81 22.88 -19.00
N THR A 231 -28.95 21.59 -19.28
CA THR A 231 -27.89 20.76 -19.86
C THR A 231 -28.43 19.79 -20.92
N VAL A 232 -27.54 19.03 -21.56
CA VAL A 232 -27.91 17.94 -22.46
C VAL A 232 -28.09 16.68 -21.62
N ILE A 233 -29.25 16.04 -21.71
CA ILE A 233 -29.66 14.92 -20.84
C ILE A 233 -29.55 13.55 -21.51
N ALA A 234 -29.44 13.52 -22.83
CA ALA A 234 -29.26 12.31 -23.62
C ALA A 234 -28.77 12.62 -25.04
N TYR A 235 -28.05 11.66 -25.61
CA TYR A 235 -27.74 11.55 -27.03
C TYR A 235 -28.18 10.16 -27.50
N GLY A 236 -28.63 10.05 -28.75
CA GLY A 236 -28.93 8.76 -29.35
C GLY A 236 -28.98 8.86 -30.87
N MET A 237 -29.27 7.73 -31.52
CA MET A 237 -29.29 7.65 -32.98
C MET A 237 -30.23 6.55 -33.45
N VAL A 238 -30.88 6.79 -34.57
CA VAL A 238 -31.68 5.81 -35.30
C VAL A 238 -31.00 5.49 -36.64
N PRO A 239 -30.79 4.20 -36.99
CA PRO A 239 -30.20 3.80 -38.28
C PRO A 239 -31.25 3.79 -39.39
N VAL A 240 -32.05 4.85 -39.47
CA VAL A 240 -33.12 5.06 -40.46
C VAL A 240 -33.17 6.56 -40.75
N ALA A 241 -33.09 6.95 -42.02
CA ALA A 241 -33.08 8.36 -42.42
C ALA A 241 -33.54 8.56 -43.88
N GLY A 242 -32.83 9.40 -44.64
CA GLY A 242 -33.22 9.78 -46.00
C GLY A 242 -33.03 8.70 -47.06
N ASP A 243 -32.14 7.73 -46.86
CA ASP A 243 -31.89 6.64 -47.81
C ASP A 243 -33.10 5.69 -47.86
N GLU A 244 -33.79 5.42 -46.75
CA GLU A 244 -35.06 4.66 -46.77
C GLU A 244 -36.15 5.33 -47.63
N ILE A 245 -36.17 6.66 -47.66
CA ILE A 245 -37.08 7.41 -48.54
C ILE A 245 -36.67 7.23 -50.00
N THR A 246 -35.37 7.28 -50.28
CA THR A 246 -34.84 7.04 -51.63
C THR A 246 -35.13 5.61 -52.10
N GLU A 247 -34.95 4.60 -51.24
CA GLU A 247 -35.29 3.20 -51.53
C GLU A 247 -36.78 3.03 -51.79
N ALA A 248 -37.65 3.68 -51.00
CA ALA A 248 -39.10 3.64 -51.25
C ALA A 248 -39.50 4.26 -52.59
N ILE A 249 -38.84 5.35 -53.01
CA ILE A 249 -39.07 5.96 -54.35
C ILE A 249 -38.55 5.04 -55.45
N SER A 250 -37.38 4.43 -55.24
CA SER A 250 -36.76 3.47 -56.16
C SER A 250 -37.70 2.30 -56.43
N ASP A 251 -38.28 1.72 -55.38
CA ASP A 251 -39.23 0.60 -55.49
C ASP A 251 -40.57 1.04 -56.11
N ALA A 252 -41.12 2.19 -55.70
CA ALA A 252 -42.42 2.66 -56.18
C ALA A 252 -42.41 3.05 -57.67
N LEU A 253 -41.32 3.64 -58.15
CA LEU A 253 -41.20 4.17 -59.50
C LEU A 253 -40.28 3.33 -60.42
N LEU A 254 -39.75 2.21 -59.93
CA LEU A 254 -38.77 1.38 -60.63
C LEU A 254 -37.57 2.18 -61.15
N LEU A 255 -37.05 3.07 -60.30
CA LEU A 255 -35.88 3.91 -60.61
C LEU A 255 -34.63 3.28 -60.02
N ASP A 256 -33.48 3.53 -60.64
CA ASP A 256 -32.22 3.29 -59.94
C ASP A 256 -32.05 4.28 -58.78
N PHE A 257 -31.18 3.96 -57.85
CA PHE A 257 -31.03 4.74 -56.62
C PHE A 257 -30.59 6.21 -56.85
N PRO A 258 -29.65 6.53 -57.76
CA PRO A 258 -29.31 7.92 -58.08
C PRO A 258 -30.48 8.71 -58.69
N MET A 259 -31.29 8.10 -59.55
CA MET A 259 -32.48 8.75 -60.12
C MET A 259 -33.55 8.95 -59.04
N ALA A 260 -33.79 7.94 -58.19
CA ALA A 260 -34.71 8.05 -57.06
C ALA A 260 -34.31 9.17 -56.09
N GLU A 261 -33.00 9.36 -55.83
CA GLU A 261 -32.49 10.46 -55.01
C GLU A 261 -32.78 11.82 -55.66
N THR A 262 -32.63 11.92 -56.98
CA THR A 262 -32.96 13.13 -57.74
C THR A 262 -34.44 13.47 -57.60
N VAL A 263 -35.31 12.46 -57.76
CA VAL A 263 -36.76 12.61 -57.57
C VAL A 263 -37.08 13.03 -56.14
N LYS A 264 -36.45 12.42 -55.12
CA LYS A 264 -36.63 12.80 -53.71
C LYS A 264 -36.36 14.29 -53.50
N ARG A 265 -35.24 14.81 -54.02
CA ARG A 265 -34.88 16.23 -53.88
C ARG A 265 -35.89 17.15 -54.61
N GLN A 266 -36.46 16.69 -55.73
CA GLN A 266 -37.49 17.41 -56.47
C GLN A 266 -38.85 17.45 -55.75
N LEU A 267 -39.11 16.56 -54.78
CA LEU A 267 -40.31 16.63 -53.92
C LEU A 267 -40.33 17.90 -53.05
N SER A 268 -39.23 18.62 -52.89
CA SER A 268 -39.21 19.91 -52.20
C SER A 268 -39.39 21.10 -53.15
N SER A 269 -39.41 20.84 -54.46
CA SER A 269 -39.57 21.88 -55.48
C SER A 269 -40.99 22.43 -55.56
N LYS A 270 -41.13 23.58 -56.24
CA LYS A 270 -42.42 24.21 -56.54
C LYS A 270 -43.15 23.56 -57.72
N GLU A 271 -42.53 22.62 -58.42
CA GLU A 271 -43.14 21.94 -59.55
C GLU A 271 -44.05 20.81 -59.05
N ASP A 272 -45.24 20.69 -59.66
CA ASP A 272 -46.24 19.70 -59.28
C ASP A 272 -46.01 18.33 -59.97
N PHE A 273 -45.22 18.31 -61.04
CA PHE A 273 -44.89 17.13 -61.83
C PHE A 273 -43.38 16.92 -61.90
N ILE A 274 -42.96 15.68 -61.93
CA ILE A 274 -41.55 15.28 -62.01
C ILE A 274 -41.40 14.32 -63.19
N SER A 275 -40.53 14.67 -64.14
CA SER A 275 -40.18 13.79 -65.25
C SER A 275 -39.19 12.72 -64.78
N VAL A 276 -39.60 11.46 -64.88
CA VAL A 276 -38.78 10.30 -64.49
C VAL A 276 -38.59 9.37 -65.68
N THR A 277 -37.44 8.69 -65.72
CA THR A 277 -37.21 7.57 -66.65
C THR A 277 -36.84 6.36 -65.83
N ASP A 278 -37.66 5.31 -65.91
CA ASP A 278 -37.45 4.08 -65.17
C ASP A 278 -36.26 3.26 -65.70
N ILE A 279 -35.87 2.22 -64.96
CA ILE A 279 -34.77 1.31 -65.36
C ILE A 279 -35.05 0.54 -66.66
N LEU A 280 -36.29 0.52 -67.14
CA LEU A 280 -36.70 -0.10 -68.40
C LEU A 280 -36.65 0.89 -69.58
N GLY A 281 -36.38 2.17 -69.31
CA GLY A 281 -36.28 3.24 -70.30
C GLY A 281 -37.60 3.92 -70.63
N PHE A 282 -38.67 3.72 -69.86
CA PHE A 282 -39.92 4.43 -70.04
C PHE A 282 -39.88 5.78 -69.33
N SER A 283 -40.10 6.86 -70.08
CA SER A 283 -40.21 8.20 -69.53
C SER A 283 -41.67 8.54 -69.22
N ASN A 284 -41.95 8.97 -67.99
CA ASN A 284 -43.28 9.38 -67.54
C ASN A 284 -43.17 10.64 -66.68
N ASP A 285 -44.19 11.49 -66.73
CA ASP A 285 -44.35 12.59 -65.78
C ASP A 285 -45.24 12.11 -64.63
N VAL A 286 -44.69 12.06 -63.42
CA VAL A 286 -45.42 11.64 -62.21
C VAL A 286 -45.84 12.86 -61.41
N GLN A 287 -47.04 12.82 -60.84
CA GLN A 287 -47.50 13.88 -59.96
C GLN A 287 -46.82 13.75 -58.60
N LYS A 288 -46.31 14.86 -58.06
CA LYS A 288 -45.61 14.91 -56.77
C LYS A 288 -46.44 14.33 -55.61
N SER A 289 -47.74 14.63 -55.58
CA SER A 289 -48.66 14.09 -54.56
C SER A 289 -48.78 12.58 -54.58
N ASP A 290 -48.71 11.98 -55.78
CA ASP A 290 -48.83 10.53 -55.95
C ASP A 290 -47.57 9.86 -55.43
N VAL A 291 -46.39 10.41 -55.74
CA VAL A 291 -45.12 9.93 -55.20
C VAL A 291 -45.10 10.00 -53.67
N ILE A 292 -45.54 11.12 -53.08
CA ILE A 292 -45.64 11.28 -51.62
C ILE A 292 -46.60 10.23 -51.02
N THR A 293 -47.72 9.96 -51.70
CA THR A 293 -48.70 8.95 -51.26
C THR A 293 -48.11 7.55 -51.27
N GLU A 294 -47.39 7.16 -52.33
CA GLU A 294 -46.73 5.86 -52.46
C GLU A 294 -45.67 5.63 -51.37
N ILE A 295 -44.90 6.66 -51.03
CA ILE A 295 -43.84 6.56 -50.02
C ILE A 295 -44.30 6.87 -48.59
N SER A 296 -45.59 7.17 -48.38
CA SER A 296 -46.15 7.56 -47.08
C SER A 296 -45.81 6.56 -45.96
N GLY A 297 -45.87 5.26 -46.26
CA GLY A 297 -45.49 4.21 -45.31
C GLY A 297 -44.01 4.25 -44.89
N ALA A 298 -43.10 4.70 -45.76
CA ALA A 298 -41.70 4.90 -45.42
C ALA A 298 -41.50 6.15 -44.53
N ILE A 299 -42.22 7.24 -44.83
CA ILE A 299 -42.21 8.46 -44.02
C ILE A 299 -42.76 8.18 -42.61
N GLU A 300 -43.85 7.39 -42.50
CA GLU A 300 -44.42 6.99 -41.21
C GLU A 300 -43.46 6.13 -40.37
N ARG A 301 -42.70 5.23 -41.02
CA ARG A 301 -41.67 4.43 -40.35
C ARG A 301 -40.53 5.31 -39.84
N LEU A 302 -40.00 6.21 -40.68
CA LEU A 302 -38.97 7.17 -40.28
C LEU A 302 -39.42 8.02 -39.08
N ALA A 303 -40.62 8.61 -39.18
CA ALA A 303 -41.20 9.39 -38.09
C ALA A 303 -41.42 8.56 -36.82
N GLY A 304 -41.84 7.29 -36.98
CA GLY A 304 -42.01 6.32 -35.90
C GLY A 304 -40.71 6.08 -35.15
N SER A 305 -39.67 5.63 -35.85
CA SER A 305 -38.38 5.30 -35.25
C SER A 305 -37.75 6.50 -34.55
N ILE A 306 -37.81 7.70 -35.14
CA ILE A 306 -37.34 8.93 -34.49
C ILE A 306 -38.14 9.24 -33.23
N SER A 307 -39.48 9.17 -33.29
CA SER A 307 -40.32 9.49 -32.13
C SER A 307 -40.17 8.50 -30.98
N ASP A 308 -40.03 7.20 -31.29
CA ASP A 308 -39.84 6.14 -30.31
C ASP A 308 -38.50 6.30 -29.60
N GLU A 309 -37.44 6.63 -30.34
CA GLU A 309 -36.12 6.89 -29.78
C GLU A 309 -36.10 8.16 -28.92
N ILE A 310 -36.73 9.26 -29.37
CA ILE A 310 -36.90 10.47 -28.56
C ILE A 310 -37.58 10.14 -27.22
N LEU A 311 -38.66 9.36 -27.25
CA LEU A 311 -39.39 8.98 -26.03
C LEU A 311 -38.54 8.07 -25.14
N SER A 312 -37.84 7.10 -25.72
CA SER A 312 -36.92 6.20 -25.01
C SER A 312 -35.86 7.00 -24.23
N LEU A 313 -35.14 7.89 -24.92
CA LEU A 313 -34.10 8.74 -24.35
C LEU A 313 -34.64 9.75 -23.31
N ASN A 314 -35.91 10.15 -23.42
CA ASN A 314 -36.57 11.10 -22.55
C ASN A 314 -37.42 10.46 -21.45
N ASN A 315 -37.16 9.18 -21.12
CA ASN A 315 -37.88 8.42 -20.09
C ASN A 315 -39.41 8.38 -20.30
N GLY A 316 -39.83 8.23 -21.55
CA GLY A 316 -41.23 8.21 -21.97
C GLY A 316 -41.91 9.57 -22.03
N ASN A 317 -41.22 10.66 -21.74
CA ASN A 317 -41.81 12.01 -21.78
C ASN A 317 -41.67 12.63 -23.17
N PRO A 318 -42.73 13.22 -23.74
CA PRO A 318 -42.60 13.96 -24.99
C PRO A 318 -41.86 15.29 -24.77
N PRO A 319 -41.00 15.72 -25.71
CA PRO A 319 -40.31 17.00 -25.59
C PRO A 319 -41.27 18.18 -25.72
N LYS A 320 -40.85 19.38 -25.34
CA LYS A 320 -41.66 20.59 -25.53
C LYS A 320 -41.62 21.10 -26.96
N ALA A 321 -40.53 20.84 -27.68
CA ALA A 321 -40.34 21.19 -29.08
C ALA A 321 -39.32 20.25 -29.74
N VAL A 322 -39.38 20.12 -31.07
CA VAL A 322 -38.43 19.38 -31.89
C VAL A 322 -37.84 20.32 -32.94
N MET A 323 -36.51 20.38 -33.02
CA MET A 323 -35.77 21.09 -34.05
C MET A 323 -35.17 20.07 -35.00
N LEU A 324 -35.53 20.15 -36.27
CA LEU A 324 -35.05 19.25 -37.31
C LEU A 324 -33.94 19.93 -38.12
N VAL A 325 -32.85 19.23 -38.37
CA VAL A 325 -31.75 19.63 -39.25
C VAL A 325 -31.35 18.46 -40.15
N GLY A 326 -30.38 18.67 -41.04
CA GLY A 326 -29.96 17.65 -42.00
C GLY A 326 -30.86 17.61 -43.25
N GLY A 327 -30.32 17.15 -44.37
CA GLY A 327 -31.04 17.15 -45.65
C GLY A 327 -32.30 16.27 -45.66
N GLY A 328 -32.32 15.20 -44.85
CA GLY A 328 -33.49 14.32 -44.70
C GLY A 328 -34.66 14.97 -43.97
N SER A 329 -34.44 16.06 -43.23
CA SER A 329 -35.51 16.83 -42.58
C SER A 329 -36.47 17.49 -43.58
N LEU A 330 -36.05 17.67 -44.82
CA LEU A 330 -36.85 18.20 -45.93
C LEU A 330 -37.84 17.17 -46.50
N THR A 331 -37.86 15.94 -45.99
CA THR A 331 -38.84 14.92 -46.37
C THR A 331 -40.27 15.45 -46.16
N PRO A 332 -41.15 15.42 -47.18
CA PRO A 332 -42.52 15.90 -47.06
C PRO A 332 -43.27 15.27 -45.88
N ASP A 333 -44.17 16.03 -45.27
CA ASP A 333 -45.06 15.63 -44.16
C ASP A 333 -44.40 15.14 -42.85
N LEU A 334 -43.08 14.92 -42.85
CA LEU A 334 -42.33 14.43 -41.70
C LEU A 334 -42.49 15.31 -40.44
N PRO A 335 -42.37 16.65 -40.50
CA PRO A 335 -42.59 17.49 -39.31
C PRO A 335 -43.99 17.35 -38.72
N GLY A 336 -45.01 17.20 -39.56
CA GLY A 336 -46.39 17.01 -39.14
C GLY A 336 -46.62 15.65 -38.49
N LEU A 337 -46.04 14.60 -39.06
CA LEU A 337 -46.11 13.24 -38.50
C LEU A 337 -45.39 13.14 -37.14
N LEU A 338 -44.22 13.76 -37.00
CA LEU A 338 -43.52 13.85 -35.72
C LEU A 338 -44.33 14.63 -34.68
N ALA A 339 -44.94 15.74 -35.06
CA ALA A 339 -45.81 16.50 -34.17
C ALA A 339 -46.97 15.63 -33.66
N ASN A 340 -47.62 14.88 -34.55
CA ASN A 340 -48.71 13.97 -34.16
C ASN A 340 -48.23 12.84 -33.25
N LYS A 341 -47.15 12.13 -33.60
CA LYS A 341 -46.61 11.01 -32.82
C LYS A 341 -46.14 11.42 -31.43
N LEU A 342 -45.54 12.60 -31.30
CA LEU A 342 -45.07 13.15 -30.02
C LEU A 342 -46.15 13.94 -29.26
N SER A 343 -47.38 14.00 -29.78
CA SER A 343 -48.49 14.78 -29.20
C SER A 343 -48.16 16.27 -29.02
N LEU A 344 -47.48 16.86 -30.00
CA LEU A 344 -47.08 18.26 -30.02
C LEU A 344 -47.93 19.08 -30.99
N PRO A 345 -48.16 20.38 -30.69
CA PRO A 345 -48.67 21.31 -31.69
C PRO A 345 -47.71 21.39 -32.89
N ALA A 346 -48.25 21.44 -34.11
CA ALA A 346 -47.46 21.47 -35.34
C ALA A 346 -46.40 22.60 -35.38
N ASN A 347 -46.70 23.75 -34.77
CA ASN A 347 -45.75 24.88 -34.69
C ASN A 347 -44.57 24.66 -33.72
N ARG A 348 -44.50 23.51 -33.05
CA ARG A 348 -43.39 23.13 -32.15
C ARG A 348 -42.45 22.11 -32.75
N VAL A 349 -42.69 21.66 -33.99
CA VAL A 349 -41.74 20.88 -34.77
C VAL A 349 -41.31 21.75 -35.94
N ALA A 350 -40.04 22.11 -36.01
CA ALA A 350 -39.57 23.06 -37.01
C ALA A 350 -38.21 22.69 -37.58
N ILE A 351 -38.07 22.84 -38.90
CA ILE A 351 -36.79 22.72 -39.60
C ILE A 351 -35.97 23.99 -39.32
N ARG A 352 -34.65 23.82 -39.19
CA ARG A 352 -33.69 24.89 -38.92
C ARG A 352 -32.57 24.85 -39.96
N ASP A 353 -32.36 25.99 -40.59
CA ASP A 353 -31.29 26.17 -41.57
C ASP A 353 -30.06 26.82 -40.94
N ILE A 354 -28.98 26.92 -41.71
CA ILE A 354 -27.74 27.62 -41.34
C ILE A 354 -27.97 29.05 -40.83
N GLU A 355 -29.03 29.72 -41.29
CA GLU A 355 -29.48 31.05 -40.86
C GLU A 355 -29.87 31.14 -39.38
N ALA A 356 -30.25 30.02 -38.77
CA ALA A 356 -30.61 29.97 -37.36
C ALA A 356 -29.37 30.04 -36.43
N ILE A 357 -28.17 29.85 -36.97
CA ILE A 357 -26.92 29.89 -36.20
C ILE A 357 -26.58 31.34 -35.84
N GLN A 358 -26.53 31.61 -34.54
CA GLN A 358 -26.21 32.95 -34.03
C GLN A 358 -24.74 33.30 -34.26
N ASN A 359 -24.47 34.55 -34.63
CA ASN A 359 -23.12 35.09 -34.85
C ASN A 359 -22.33 34.39 -35.98
N LEU A 360 -23.03 33.84 -36.97
CA LEU A 360 -22.46 33.33 -38.21
C LEU A 360 -22.73 34.29 -39.35
N VAL A 361 -21.70 34.64 -40.11
CA VAL A 361 -21.80 35.39 -41.36
C VAL A 361 -21.50 34.44 -42.51
N PHE A 362 -22.36 34.40 -43.53
CA PHE A 362 -22.11 33.62 -44.74
C PHE A 362 -22.50 34.45 -45.98
N PRO A 363 -21.85 34.24 -47.13
CA PRO A 363 -22.15 35.00 -48.34
C PRO A 363 -23.57 34.69 -48.85
N GLU A 364 -24.34 35.70 -49.26
CA GLU A 364 -25.68 35.50 -49.86
C GLU A 364 -25.65 34.62 -51.12
N THR A 365 -24.51 34.51 -51.78
CA THR A 365 -24.32 33.68 -52.98
C THR A 365 -24.09 32.20 -52.67
N MET A 366 -23.93 31.83 -51.40
CA MET A 366 -23.67 30.46 -50.97
C MET A 366 -25.00 29.73 -50.71
N LEU A 367 -25.07 28.45 -51.05
CA LEU A 367 -26.25 27.62 -50.81
C LEU A 367 -26.57 27.58 -49.31
N SER A 368 -27.82 27.87 -48.95
CA SER A 368 -28.35 27.71 -47.59
C SER A 368 -29.28 26.49 -47.54
N GLY A 369 -29.28 25.81 -46.40
CA GLY A 369 -30.10 24.62 -46.18
C GLY A 369 -29.82 24.00 -44.81
N PRO A 370 -30.70 23.09 -44.35
CA PRO A 370 -30.54 22.41 -43.06
C PRO A 370 -29.37 21.43 -43.03
N GLU A 371 -28.90 20.95 -44.19
CA GLU A 371 -27.77 20.04 -44.33
C GLU A 371 -26.40 20.66 -43.98
N PHE A 372 -26.30 21.99 -43.94
CA PHE A 372 -25.04 22.68 -43.64
C PHE A 372 -24.90 23.08 -42.16
N VAL A 373 -25.95 22.89 -41.35
CA VAL A 373 -25.92 23.21 -39.92
C VAL A 373 -24.86 22.39 -39.19
N THR A 374 -24.83 21.09 -39.43
CA THR A 374 -23.92 20.16 -38.75
C THR A 374 -22.46 20.41 -39.15
N PRO A 375 -22.08 20.52 -40.44
CA PRO A 375 -20.73 20.90 -40.84
C PRO A 375 -20.22 22.20 -40.18
N VAL A 376 -21.05 23.24 -40.11
CA VAL A 376 -20.71 24.48 -39.39
C VAL A 376 -20.55 24.21 -37.89
N GLY A 377 -21.44 23.41 -37.33
CA GLY A 377 -21.38 22.93 -35.95
C GLY A 377 -20.06 22.27 -35.62
N ILE A 378 -19.53 21.42 -36.50
CA ILE A 378 -18.27 20.69 -36.31
C ILE A 378 -17.11 21.69 -36.24
N ALA A 379 -17.04 22.61 -37.19
CA ALA A 379 -15.99 23.63 -37.22
C ALA A 379 -16.02 24.55 -35.99
N ILE A 380 -17.21 24.97 -35.52
CA ILE A 380 -17.35 25.80 -34.33
C ILE A 380 -17.07 25.01 -33.05
N ALA A 381 -17.51 23.74 -32.98
CA ALA A 381 -17.29 22.88 -31.82
C ALA A 381 -15.80 22.63 -31.59
N ALA A 382 -15.04 22.45 -32.67
CA ALA A 382 -13.59 22.29 -32.62
C ALA A 382 -12.86 23.53 -32.04
N ASP A 383 -13.32 24.75 -32.34
CA ASP A 383 -12.71 25.96 -31.77
C ASP A 383 -13.09 26.16 -30.29
N LYS A 384 -14.31 25.77 -29.89
CA LYS A 384 -14.82 26.06 -28.53
C LYS A 384 -14.50 25.00 -27.48
N ASN A 385 -14.63 23.72 -27.83
CA ASN A 385 -14.44 22.59 -26.92
C ASN A 385 -13.88 21.38 -27.70
N PRO A 386 -12.66 21.46 -28.24
CA PRO A 386 -12.11 20.35 -28.98
C PRO A 386 -11.92 19.18 -28.03
N VAL A 387 -12.52 18.04 -28.38
CA VAL A 387 -12.02 16.76 -27.89
C VAL A 387 -10.79 16.45 -28.73
N LYS A 388 -9.65 17.00 -28.29
CA LYS A 388 -8.38 16.85 -28.99
C LYS A 388 -7.95 15.39 -28.92
N TYR A 389 -7.46 14.87 -30.02
CA TYR A 389 -6.91 13.53 -30.02
C TYR A 389 -5.45 13.60 -29.58
N LEU A 390 -5.09 12.88 -28.51
CA LEU A 390 -3.76 12.82 -27.92
C LEU A 390 -3.24 11.38 -27.93
N SER A 391 -2.11 11.15 -28.57
CA SER A 391 -1.39 9.88 -28.56
C SER A 391 -0.16 9.99 -27.67
N VAL A 392 -0.08 9.14 -26.65
CA VAL A 392 1.01 9.10 -25.67
C VAL A 392 1.52 7.68 -25.47
N ILE A 393 2.76 7.54 -25.04
CA ILE A 393 3.36 6.22 -24.77
C ILE A 393 3.53 6.07 -23.27
N VAL A 394 2.84 5.11 -22.66
CA VAL A 394 2.96 4.79 -21.23
C VAL A 394 3.58 3.41 -21.07
N ASN A 395 4.77 3.31 -20.47
CA ASN A 395 5.50 2.03 -20.30
C ASN A 395 5.51 1.15 -21.57
N ASN A 396 5.86 1.77 -22.71
CA ASN A 396 5.90 1.16 -24.06
C ASN A 396 4.54 0.79 -24.67
N GLN A 397 3.43 1.11 -24.02
CA GLN A 397 2.09 0.98 -24.58
C GLN A 397 1.64 2.32 -25.15
N THR A 398 1.28 2.36 -26.45
CA THR A 398 0.64 3.55 -27.02
C THR A 398 -0.80 3.63 -26.54
N ILE A 399 -1.12 4.77 -25.94
CA ILE A 399 -2.42 5.10 -25.41
C ILE A 399 -2.96 6.26 -26.22
N ARG A 400 -4.21 6.13 -26.62
CA ARG A 400 -4.93 7.12 -27.41
C ARG A 400 -6.03 7.66 -26.54
N LEU A 401 -6.01 8.96 -26.37
CA LEU A 401 -6.83 9.71 -25.45
C LEU A 401 -7.54 10.81 -26.19
N PHE A 402 -8.73 11.12 -25.71
CA PHE A 402 -9.54 12.21 -26.18
C PHE A 402 -9.45 13.32 -25.12
N ASP A 403 -8.49 14.22 -25.33
CA ASP A 403 -8.19 15.42 -24.57
C ASP A 403 -9.37 16.39 -24.65
N MET A 404 -10.31 16.25 -23.71
CA MET A 404 -11.43 17.18 -23.52
C MET A 404 -11.01 18.44 -22.74
N LYS A 405 -9.84 18.42 -22.09
CA LYS A 405 -9.18 19.46 -21.27
C LYS A 405 -7.73 19.02 -21.06
N LYS A 406 -6.76 19.94 -21.03
CA LYS A 406 -5.31 19.68 -20.79
C LYS A 406 -5.03 18.38 -20.02
N MET A 407 -4.58 17.35 -20.72
CA MET A 407 -4.34 16.02 -20.16
C MET A 407 -3.13 16.00 -19.23
N THR A 408 -3.20 15.16 -18.20
CA THR A 408 -2.13 15.00 -17.22
C THR A 408 -1.51 13.60 -17.26
N VAL A 409 -0.34 13.44 -16.65
CA VAL A 409 0.32 12.13 -16.48
C VAL A 409 -0.61 11.13 -15.77
N GLY A 410 -1.40 11.60 -14.80
CA GLY A 410 -2.40 10.79 -14.10
C GLY A 410 -3.45 10.20 -15.05
N ASP A 411 -4.00 11.00 -15.96
CA ASP A 411 -5.01 10.58 -16.94
C ASP A 411 -4.49 9.48 -17.87
N CYS A 412 -3.23 9.62 -18.27
CA CYS A 412 -2.54 8.67 -19.13
C CYS A 412 -2.32 7.31 -18.45
N LEU A 413 -1.89 7.31 -17.19
CA LEU A 413 -1.72 6.10 -16.40
C LEU A 413 -3.05 5.38 -16.13
N LEU A 414 -4.11 6.13 -15.87
CA LEU A 414 -5.45 5.58 -15.66
C LEU A 414 -5.97 4.90 -16.93
N THR A 415 -5.82 5.55 -18.08
CA THR A 415 -6.21 4.99 -19.38
C THR A 415 -5.38 3.77 -19.76
N ALA A 416 -4.14 3.70 -19.28
CA ALA A 416 -3.30 2.50 -19.40
C ALA A 416 -3.83 1.30 -18.60
N GLY A 417 -4.87 1.49 -17.78
CA GLY A 417 -5.33 0.50 -16.83
C GLY A 417 -4.37 0.30 -15.65
N ILE A 418 -3.41 1.22 -15.45
CA ILE A 418 -2.44 1.13 -14.36
C ILE A 418 -3.09 1.60 -13.06
N LYS A 419 -3.26 0.67 -12.11
CA LYS A 419 -3.85 0.96 -10.81
C LYS A 419 -2.81 1.66 -9.91
N LEU A 420 -3.02 2.95 -9.64
CA LEU A 420 -2.13 3.79 -8.81
C LEU A 420 -1.82 3.18 -7.43
N ASN A 421 -2.80 2.54 -6.78
CA ASN A 421 -2.62 1.88 -5.49
C ASN A 421 -1.64 0.68 -5.52
N LYS A 422 -1.37 0.10 -6.70
CA LYS A 422 -0.38 -0.98 -6.88
C LYS A 422 1.02 -0.46 -7.20
N LEU A 423 1.16 0.84 -7.49
CA LEU A 423 2.44 1.46 -7.84
C LEU A 423 3.25 1.89 -6.62
N TYR A 424 2.62 2.11 -5.46
CA TYR A 424 3.35 2.41 -4.22
C TYR A 424 4.04 1.16 -3.67
N GLY A 425 5.22 1.35 -3.09
CA GLY A 425 5.87 0.33 -2.30
C GLY A 425 4.98 -0.08 -1.12
N LYS A 426 4.87 -1.38 -0.85
CA LYS A 426 4.18 -1.88 0.35
C LYS A 426 4.98 -1.48 1.60
N PRO A 427 4.34 -1.20 2.74
CA PRO A 427 5.05 -1.05 4.00
C PRO A 427 5.86 -2.31 4.33
N GLY A 428 7.03 -2.13 4.93
CA GLY A 428 7.83 -3.23 5.45
C GLY A 428 7.08 -3.95 6.59
N MET A 429 7.31 -5.25 6.73
CA MET A 429 6.67 -6.04 7.79
C MET A 429 7.05 -5.49 9.16
N ALA A 430 6.03 -5.19 9.97
CA ALA A 430 6.21 -4.86 11.38
C ALA A 430 6.58 -6.12 12.17
N MET A 431 7.35 -5.94 13.23
CA MET A 431 7.78 -7.00 14.14
C MET A 431 7.05 -6.84 15.47
N ILE A 432 6.63 -7.96 16.08
CA ILE A 432 6.02 -7.97 17.40
C ILE A 432 6.95 -8.72 18.35
N VAL A 433 7.46 -8.04 19.37
CA VAL A 433 8.36 -8.61 20.39
C VAL A 433 7.75 -8.47 21.78
N GLN A 434 8.10 -9.35 22.71
CA GLN A 434 7.77 -9.17 24.12
C GLN A 434 8.99 -8.64 24.87
N TYR A 435 8.85 -7.51 25.56
CA TYR A 435 9.88 -6.93 26.43
C TYR A 435 9.37 -6.86 27.88
N ASN A 436 10.02 -7.58 28.79
CA ASN A 436 9.63 -7.70 30.20
C ASN A 436 8.13 -8.01 30.39
N GLY A 437 7.58 -8.89 29.54
CA GLY A 437 6.17 -9.31 29.56
C GLY A 437 5.19 -8.40 28.80
N ASN A 438 5.63 -7.25 28.29
CA ASN A 438 4.80 -6.34 27.50
C ASN A 438 5.03 -6.54 26.00
N SER A 439 3.96 -6.58 25.20
CA SER A 439 4.07 -6.66 23.74
C SER A 439 4.42 -5.28 23.16
N VAL A 440 5.50 -5.21 22.38
CA VAL A 440 5.98 -4.02 21.68
C VAL A 440 5.94 -4.28 20.17
N THR A 441 5.32 -3.36 19.43
CA THR A 441 5.26 -3.43 17.96
C THR A 441 6.28 -2.46 17.38
N ILE A 442 7.21 -2.99 16.59
CA ILE A 442 8.25 -2.22 15.89
C ILE A 442 7.82 -2.10 14.42
N PRO A 443 7.46 -0.90 13.94
CA PRO A 443 7.03 -0.71 12.57
C PRO A 443 8.19 -0.92 11.58
N GLY A 444 7.91 -1.55 10.44
CA GLY A 444 8.84 -1.58 9.30
C GLY A 444 8.96 -0.22 8.62
N SER A 445 9.90 -0.08 7.69
CA SER A 445 10.03 1.17 6.94
C SER A 445 8.82 1.38 6.02
N HIS A 446 8.52 2.64 5.69
CA HIS A 446 7.55 2.95 4.64
C HIS A 446 8.08 2.47 3.29
N GLY A 447 7.18 2.02 2.41
CA GLY A 447 7.50 1.84 1.00
C GLY A 447 7.65 3.19 0.30
N SER A 448 8.46 3.27 -0.75
CA SER A 448 8.68 4.53 -1.47
C SER A 448 7.51 4.85 -2.41
N LYS A 449 7.38 6.14 -2.75
CA LYS A 449 6.51 6.59 -3.85
C LYS A 449 7.01 6.01 -5.19
N PRO A 450 6.13 5.80 -6.18
CA PRO A 450 6.56 5.46 -7.53
C PRO A 450 7.40 6.57 -8.15
N GLU A 451 8.31 6.19 -9.03
CA GLU A 451 9.05 7.12 -9.88
C GLU A 451 8.24 7.34 -11.16
N LEU A 452 7.93 8.60 -11.42
CA LEU A 452 7.19 9.06 -12.59
C LEU A 452 8.12 9.92 -13.41
N SER A 453 8.21 9.62 -14.71
CA SER A 453 8.94 10.47 -15.63
C SER A 453 8.13 10.76 -16.88
N LEU A 454 8.10 12.03 -17.29
CA LEU A 454 7.56 12.50 -18.56
C LEU A 454 8.74 12.90 -19.45
N ASN A 455 8.88 12.28 -20.63
CA ASN A 455 10.00 12.50 -21.55
C ASN A 455 11.38 12.37 -20.88
N SER A 456 11.54 11.39 -19.98
CA SER A 456 12.74 11.15 -19.17
C SER A 456 13.07 12.21 -18.10
N MET A 457 12.18 13.16 -17.84
CA MET A 457 12.28 14.13 -16.74
C MET A 457 11.37 13.72 -15.59
N GLU A 458 11.78 13.94 -14.33
CA GLU A 458 10.92 13.68 -13.16
C GLU A 458 9.59 14.45 -13.31
N ALA A 459 8.48 13.75 -13.12
CA ALA A 459 7.15 14.29 -13.32
C ALA A 459 6.21 14.01 -12.14
N SER A 460 5.19 14.84 -12.01
CA SER A 460 4.07 14.63 -11.12
C SER A 460 2.86 14.07 -11.87
N LEU A 461 1.87 13.54 -11.15
CA LEU A 461 0.60 13.11 -11.77
C LEU A 461 -0.18 14.27 -12.41
N ALA A 462 0.08 15.51 -11.99
CA ALA A 462 -0.61 16.71 -12.46
C ALA A 462 0.09 17.37 -13.67
N ASP A 463 1.27 16.90 -14.05
CA ASP A 463 2.02 17.51 -15.14
C ASP A 463 1.28 17.28 -16.45
N GLU A 464 1.18 18.36 -17.23
CA GLU A 464 0.47 18.37 -18.51
C GLU A 464 1.23 17.54 -19.55
N VAL A 465 0.47 16.84 -20.38
CA VAL A 465 0.95 15.90 -21.38
C VAL A 465 0.56 16.39 -22.77
N SER A 466 1.51 16.27 -23.70
CA SER A 466 1.38 16.67 -25.10
C SER A 466 1.45 15.46 -26.05
N GLU A 467 1.03 15.69 -27.29
CA GLU A 467 1.09 14.68 -28.37
C GLU A 467 2.51 14.10 -28.50
N GLY A 468 2.61 12.78 -28.46
CA GLY A 468 3.86 12.03 -28.62
C GLY A 468 4.68 11.87 -27.34
N ASP A 469 4.23 12.41 -26.20
CA ASP A 469 4.96 12.31 -24.94
C ASP A 469 5.12 10.85 -24.46
N VAL A 470 6.23 10.61 -23.76
CA VAL A 470 6.59 9.29 -23.21
C VAL A 470 6.55 9.35 -21.70
N ILE A 471 5.61 8.63 -21.10
CA ILE A 471 5.46 8.48 -19.66
C ILE A 471 6.04 7.12 -19.25
N THR A 472 7.00 7.15 -18.35
CA THR A 472 7.50 5.94 -17.69
C THR A 472 7.07 5.99 -16.23
N VAL A 473 6.49 4.89 -15.75
CA VAL A 473 6.22 4.70 -14.33
C VAL A 473 6.91 3.46 -13.82
N ILE A 474 7.68 3.63 -12.74
CA ILE A 474 8.38 2.57 -12.05
C ILE A 474 7.76 2.44 -10.66
N LYS A 475 7.39 1.21 -10.29
CA LYS A 475 6.82 0.92 -8.97
C LYS A 475 7.81 1.35 -7.88
N GLY A 476 7.31 1.99 -6.83
CA GLY A 476 8.07 2.29 -5.63
C GLY A 476 8.61 1.02 -4.98
N GLN A 477 9.76 1.14 -4.33
CA GLN A 477 10.41 0.04 -3.62
C GLN A 477 9.61 -0.27 -2.35
N ASP A 478 9.37 -1.57 -2.11
CA ASP A 478 8.71 -2.00 -0.87
C ASP A 478 9.61 -1.64 0.34
N GLY A 479 8.97 -1.30 1.45
CA GLY A 479 9.65 -0.98 2.69
C GLY A 479 10.40 -2.19 3.22
N MET A 480 11.53 -1.95 3.89
CA MET A 480 12.31 -2.97 4.55
C MET A 480 11.68 -3.34 5.88
N GLN A 481 11.82 -4.62 6.25
CA GLN A 481 11.48 -5.10 7.58
C GLN A 481 12.28 -4.31 8.64
N ALA A 482 11.67 -4.11 9.80
CA ALA A 482 12.33 -3.46 10.93
C ALA A 482 13.65 -4.18 11.27
N ASN A 483 14.75 -3.42 11.33
CA ASN A 483 16.07 -3.90 11.74
C ASN A 483 16.46 -3.16 13.03
N TYR A 484 16.09 -3.75 14.17
CA TYR A 484 16.40 -3.25 15.50
C TYR A 484 17.25 -4.27 16.24
N SER A 485 18.21 -3.80 17.02
CA SER A 485 18.96 -4.63 17.97
C SER A 485 18.22 -4.75 19.31
N ILE A 486 18.56 -5.79 20.08
CA ILE A 486 18.00 -6.03 21.42
C ILE A 486 18.33 -4.85 22.36
N ALA A 487 19.53 -4.26 22.24
CA ALA A 487 19.95 -3.11 23.05
C ALA A 487 19.14 -1.85 22.74
N GLU A 488 18.81 -1.60 21.48
CA GLU A 488 17.98 -0.45 21.07
C GLU A 488 16.53 -0.58 21.58
N LEU A 489 15.99 -1.80 21.68
CA LEU A 489 14.68 -2.03 22.31
C LEU A 489 14.70 -1.75 23.81
N ALA A 490 15.80 -2.07 24.48
CA ALA A 490 15.95 -1.84 25.91
C ALA A 490 16.16 -0.35 26.27
N ASP A 491 16.47 0.50 25.29
CA ASP A 491 16.82 1.95 25.37
C ASP A 491 18.07 2.23 26.24
N HIS A 492 18.04 1.80 27.50
CA HIS A 492 19.16 1.78 28.41
C HIS A 492 19.17 0.50 29.26
N ILE A 493 20.31 -0.21 29.28
CA ILE A 493 20.49 -1.36 30.16
C ILE A 493 20.75 -0.84 31.60
N PRO A 494 19.87 -1.12 32.58
CA PRO A 494 20.05 -0.65 33.95
C PRO A 494 21.36 -1.16 34.53
N HIS A 495 22.00 -0.34 35.36
CA HIS A 495 23.20 -0.72 36.09
C HIS A 495 23.17 -0.16 37.51
N LYS A 496 23.81 -0.87 38.44
CA LYS A 496 24.06 -0.43 39.82
C LYS A 496 25.57 -0.44 40.08
N SER A 497 26.08 0.59 40.71
CA SER A 497 27.45 0.72 41.20
C SER A 497 27.52 0.25 42.64
N VAL A 498 28.43 -0.65 42.98
CA VAL A 498 28.63 -1.14 44.35
C VAL A 498 30.11 -1.08 44.71
N PHE A 499 30.43 -0.98 46.00
CA PHE A 499 31.81 -1.03 46.49
C PHE A 499 32.04 -2.36 47.19
N ILE A 500 33.05 -3.12 46.80
CA ILE A 500 33.40 -4.40 47.42
C ILE A 500 34.84 -4.28 47.93
N ASN A 501 35.03 -4.38 49.25
CA ASN A 501 36.32 -4.19 49.92
C ASN A 501 37.05 -2.89 49.50
N GLY A 502 36.29 -1.81 49.26
CA GLY A 502 36.80 -0.51 48.83
C GLY A 502 37.02 -0.33 47.33
N GLU A 503 36.86 -1.38 46.52
CA GLU A 503 36.91 -1.29 45.05
C GLU A 503 35.52 -1.12 44.45
N ARG A 504 35.39 -0.25 43.43
CA ARG A 504 34.11 0.02 42.76
C ARG A 504 33.85 -0.98 41.64
N TYR A 505 32.69 -1.62 41.67
CA TYR A 505 32.18 -2.53 40.65
C TYR A 505 30.88 -2.00 40.05
N ILE A 506 30.64 -2.29 38.77
CA ILE A 506 29.39 -1.95 38.07
C ILE A 506 28.69 -3.26 37.70
N ALA A 507 27.49 -3.45 38.22
CA ALA A 507 26.61 -4.57 37.92
C ALA A 507 25.53 -4.12 36.93
N SER A 508 25.60 -4.61 35.71
CA SER A 508 24.60 -4.33 34.66
C SER A 508 23.56 -5.45 34.60
N ALA A 509 22.34 -5.11 34.19
CA ALA A 509 21.27 -6.09 33.98
C ALA A 509 21.68 -7.11 32.91
N GLU A 510 21.29 -8.37 33.12
CA GLU A 510 21.46 -9.43 32.14
C GLU A 510 20.31 -9.38 31.13
N LEU A 511 20.64 -9.36 29.84
CA LEU A 511 19.68 -9.50 28.75
C LEU A 511 19.53 -10.97 28.38
N ILE A 512 18.29 -11.44 28.31
CA ILE A 512 17.94 -12.82 28.02
C ILE A 512 16.96 -12.83 26.86
N ARG A 513 17.30 -13.54 25.78
CA ARG A 513 16.42 -13.77 24.63
C ARG A 513 15.96 -15.22 24.63
N ASN A 514 14.66 -15.45 24.66
CA ASN A 514 14.05 -16.78 24.58
C ASN A 514 14.66 -17.77 25.60
N GLY A 515 15.04 -17.27 26.79
CA GLY A 515 15.67 -18.04 27.87
C GLY A 515 17.19 -18.17 27.81
N LEU A 516 17.87 -17.58 26.82
CA LEU A 516 19.33 -17.63 26.68
C LEU A 516 19.98 -16.25 26.87
N PRO A 517 21.11 -16.13 27.61
CA PRO A 517 21.84 -14.87 27.75
C PRO A 517 22.37 -14.33 26.41
N VAL A 518 22.24 -13.02 26.20
CA VAL A 518 22.67 -12.32 24.97
C VAL A 518 23.43 -11.03 25.29
N THR A 519 24.18 -10.52 24.31
CA THR A 519 25.00 -9.31 24.51
C THR A 519 24.25 -8.01 24.27
N GLY A 520 23.15 -8.06 23.51
CA GLY A 520 22.34 -6.91 23.13
C GLY A 520 22.61 -6.40 21.71
N ALA A 521 23.74 -6.76 21.10
CA ALA A 521 24.12 -6.34 19.75
C ALA A 521 23.44 -7.16 18.64
N GLU A 522 22.82 -8.28 19.01
CA GLU A 522 22.15 -9.17 18.08
C GLU A 522 20.84 -8.53 17.54
N PRO A 523 20.48 -8.79 16.27
CA PRO A 523 19.22 -8.31 15.72
C PRO A 523 18.03 -9.04 16.34
N LEU A 524 16.95 -8.29 16.57
CA LEU A 524 15.67 -8.82 17.00
C LEU A 524 15.04 -9.66 15.90
N GLY A 525 14.40 -10.75 16.30
CA GLY A 525 13.52 -11.56 15.49
C GLY A 525 12.06 -11.34 15.87
N ASP A 526 11.18 -11.60 14.92
CA ASP A 526 9.74 -11.58 15.19
C ASP A 526 9.36 -12.62 16.24
N HIS A 527 8.48 -12.22 17.16
CA HIS A 527 8.06 -12.99 18.34
C HIS A 527 9.17 -13.31 19.35
N ASP A 528 10.29 -12.60 19.33
CA ASP A 528 11.27 -12.72 20.40
C ASP A 528 10.70 -12.31 21.75
N VAL A 529 11.06 -13.07 22.79
CA VAL A 529 10.83 -12.74 24.18
C VAL A 529 12.15 -12.27 24.79
N ILE A 530 12.22 -10.98 25.08
CA ILE A 530 13.37 -10.31 25.67
C ILE A 530 13.06 -9.98 27.14
N GLU A 531 13.91 -10.46 28.03
CA GLU A 531 13.87 -10.14 29.46
C GLU A 531 15.15 -9.41 29.84
N CYS A 532 15.02 -8.30 30.55
CA CYS A 532 16.13 -7.54 31.10
C CYS A 532 16.04 -7.60 32.63
N LYS A 533 16.96 -8.35 33.25
CA LYS A 533 16.89 -8.69 34.69
C LYS A 533 18.12 -8.20 35.43
N MET A 534 17.92 -7.42 36.49
CA MET A 534 18.96 -7.07 37.44
C MET A 534 19.16 -8.20 38.46
N PRO A 535 20.40 -8.51 38.89
CA PRO A 535 20.62 -9.38 40.03
C PRO A 535 19.95 -8.79 41.29
N GLU A 536 19.20 -9.61 42.01
CA GLU A 536 18.42 -9.18 43.18
C GLU A 536 19.16 -9.38 44.51
N THR A 537 20.14 -10.28 44.55
CA THR A 537 20.86 -10.67 45.78
C THR A 537 22.36 -10.46 45.68
N ILE A 538 23.03 -10.28 46.81
CA ILE A 538 24.50 -10.17 46.88
C ILE A 538 25.19 -11.41 46.26
N SER A 539 24.64 -12.60 46.46
CA SER A 539 25.15 -13.83 45.83
C SER A 539 25.09 -13.76 44.29
N SER A 540 23.97 -13.28 43.74
CA SER A 540 23.81 -13.12 42.28
C SER A 540 24.72 -12.03 41.72
N LEU A 541 24.90 -10.94 42.46
CA LEU A 541 25.85 -9.87 42.16
C LEU A 541 27.29 -10.37 42.11
N LEU A 542 27.76 -11.06 43.16
CA LEU A 542 29.13 -11.59 43.23
C LEU A 542 29.39 -12.61 42.12
N SER A 543 28.38 -13.40 41.77
CA SER A 543 28.45 -14.35 40.65
C SER A 543 28.55 -13.64 39.30
N LEU A 544 27.74 -12.60 39.08
CA LEU A 544 27.77 -11.75 37.87
C LEU A 544 29.15 -11.08 37.69
N LEU A 545 29.71 -10.55 38.78
CA LEU A 545 31.03 -9.92 38.80
C LEU A 545 32.21 -10.92 38.72
N LYS A 546 31.92 -12.22 38.59
CA LYS A 546 32.91 -13.32 38.55
C LYS A 546 33.78 -13.41 39.82
N LEU A 547 33.32 -12.89 40.95
CA LEU A 547 33.99 -12.92 42.26
C LEU A 547 33.67 -14.21 43.02
N LYS A 548 33.82 -15.36 42.36
CA LYS A 548 33.43 -16.66 42.90
C LYS A 548 34.23 -17.06 44.14
N ASP A 549 35.51 -16.67 44.21
CA ASP A 549 36.35 -17.00 45.35
C ASP A 549 35.95 -16.21 46.60
N LEU A 550 35.51 -14.95 46.42
CA LEU A 550 34.94 -14.15 47.51
C LEU A 550 33.65 -14.77 48.03
N LEU A 551 32.77 -15.21 47.12
CA LEU A 551 31.52 -15.89 47.47
C LEU A 551 31.76 -17.21 48.22
N LYS A 552 32.74 -18.02 47.79
CA LYS A 552 33.14 -19.26 48.48
C LYS A 552 33.60 -19.01 49.91
N ASN A 553 34.31 -17.92 50.15
CA ASN A 553 34.86 -17.60 51.46
C ASN A 553 33.78 -17.11 52.44
N ILE A 554 32.71 -16.46 51.95
CA ILE A 554 31.57 -16.04 52.76
C ILE A 554 30.66 -17.21 53.14
N HIS A 555 30.69 -18.32 52.39
CA HIS A 555 29.88 -19.49 52.73
C HIS A 555 30.20 -20.04 54.14
N PRO A 556 29.21 -20.62 54.83
CA PRO A 556 29.42 -21.21 56.14
C PRO A 556 30.59 -22.20 56.15
N PHE A 557 31.50 -22.05 57.12
CA PHE A 557 32.58 -22.98 57.36
C PHE A 557 31.98 -24.29 57.90
N THR A 558 32.16 -25.37 57.16
CA THR A 558 31.61 -26.69 57.51
C THR A 558 32.67 -27.77 57.36
N ILE A 559 32.59 -28.80 58.19
CA ILE A 559 33.44 -30.00 58.09
C ILE A 559 32.55 -31.24 58.22
N GLN A 560 33.04 -32.40 57.81
CA GLN A 560 32.47 -33.70 58.18
C GLN A 560 33.33 -34.31 59.28
N LEU A 561 32.72 -34.59 60.44
CA LEU A 561 33.36 -35.32 61.54
C LEU A 561 32.55 -36.59 61.81
N ASP A 562 33.16 -37.76 61.66
CA ASP A 562 32.51 -39.07 61.83
C ASP A 562 31.17 -39.17 61.07
N ASP A 563 31.20 -38.84 59.78
CA ASP A 563 30.05 -38.80 58.86
C ASP A 563 28.95 -37.77 59.20
N LYS A 564 29.18 -36.87 60.16
CA LYS A 564 28.25 -35.78 60.50
C LYS A 564 28.81 -34.44 60.05
N THR A 565 28.00 -33.66 59.33
CA THR A 565 28.35 -32.29 58.96
C THR A 565 28.21 -31.36 60.18
N ILE A 566 29.33 -30.77 60.61
CA ILE A 566 29.38 -29.75 61.65
C ILE A 566 29.51 -28.38 60.96
N ARG A 567 28.68 -27.42 61.39
CA ARG A 567 28.79 -26.02 60.96
C ARG A 567 29.53 -25.24 62.04
N LEU A 568 30.52 -24.46 61.64
CA LEU A 568 31.35 -23.65 62.53
C LEU A 568 31.27 -22.17 62.09
N PRO A 569 30.16 -21.46 62.39
CA PRO A 569 29.92 -20.09 61.91
C PRO A 569 31.01 -19.09 62.32
N ALA A 570 31.68 -19.33 63.45
CA ALA A 570 32.75 -18.46 63.96
C ALA A 570 33.93 -18.31 62.99
N TYR A 571 34.18 -19.31 62.14
CA TYR A 571 35.28 -19.33 61.17
C TYR A 571 34.85 -18.98 59.74
N SER A 572 33.58 -18.60 59.54
CA SER A 572 33.07 -18.14 58.24
C SER A 572 33.41 -16.67 58.05
N HIS A 573 33.83 -16.25 56.85
CA HIS A 573 34.08 -14.83 56.59
C HIS A 573 32.79 -14.04 56.83
N LYS A 574 32.87 -12.92 57.55
CA LYS A 574 31.69 -12.09 57.84
C LYS A 574 31.48 -11.08 56.73
N LEU A 575 30.26 -11.01 56.20
CA LEU A 575 29.85 -10.00 55.25
C LEU A 575 29.19 -8.84 56.00
N LYS A 576 29.61 -7.62 55.68
CA LYS A 576 28.93 -6.40 56.10
C LYS A 576 28.44 -5.62 54.90
N LYS A 577 27.18 -5.19 54.94
CA LYS A 577 26.60 -4.21 54.01
C LYS A 577 26.43 -2.88 54.73
N ASN A 578 27.07 -1.83 54.24
CA ASN A 578 27.04 -0.48 54.83
C ASN A 578 27.34 -0.48 56.34
N GLY A 579 28.28 -1.33 56.77
CA GLY A 579 28.68 -1.49 58.16
C GLY A 579 27.82 -2.43 59.02
N MET A 580 26.66 -2.89 58.55
CA MET A 580 25.78 -3.86 59.24
C MET A 580 26.06 -5.29 58.78
N GLU A 581 25.88 -6.28 59.66
CA GLU A 581 26.01 -7.70 59.30
C GLU A 581 24.94 -8.07 58.25
N ALA A 582 25.36 -8.76 57.19
CA ALA A 582 24.52 -9.08 56.04
C ALA A 582 24.75 -10.52 55.58
N ASP A 583 23.74 -11.10 54.92
CA ASP A 583 23.79 -12.43 54.31
C ASP A 583 23.94 -12.32 52.78
N ILE A 584 24.50 -13.36 52.16
CA ILE A 584 24.62 -13.45 50.70
C ILE A 584 23.26 -13.42 49.97
N TYR A 585 22.16 -13.74 50.64
CA TYR A 585 20.81 -13.68 50.08
C TYR A 585 20.14 -12.30 50.22
N ASP A 586 20.75 -11.35 50.93
CA ASP A 586 20.22 -10.00 51.04
C ASP A 586 20.29 -9.25 49.71
N SER A 587 19.36 -8.31 49.52
CA SER A 587 19.39 -7.40 48.37
C SER A 587 20.46 -6.33 48.49
N PHE A 588 20.78 -5.71 47.37
CA PHE A 588 21.72 -4.60 47.29
C PHE A 588 21.17 -3.46 46.43
N GLU A 589 21.57 -2.25 46.78
CA GLU A 589 21.20 -1.02 46.10
C GLU A 589 22.41 -0.31 45.47
N ASP A 590 22.12 0.66 44.62
CA ASP A 590 23.15 1.52 44.04
C ASP A 590 23.88 2.29 45.15
N GLY A 591 25.20 2.23 45.13
CA GLY A 591 26.09 2.84 46.11
C GLY A 591 26.44 1.97 47.32
N ASP A 592 25.84 0.77 47.47
CA ASP A 592 26.09 -0.08 48.64
C ASP A 592 27.56 -0.50 48.76
N GLU A 593 28.06 -0.52 50.00
CA GLU A 593 29.39 -0.97 50.37
C GLU A 593 29.34 -2.36 51.04
N LEU A 594 29.97 -3.34 50.40
CA LEU A 594 30.12 -4.72 50.86
C LEU A 594 31.56 -4.93 51.36
N ILE A 595 31.72 -5.20 52.65
CA ILE A 595 33.01 -5.49 53.26
C ILE A 595 33.02 -6.94 53.73
N VAL A 596 33.99 -7.71 53.22
CA VAL A 596 34.23 -9.09 53.63
C VAL A 596 35.36 -9.12 54.64
N ILE A 597 35.05 -9.48 55.87
CA ILE A 597 36.01 -9.57 56.96
C ILE A 597 36.53 -11.00 57.03
N ALA A 598 37.83 -11.16 56.81
CA ALA A 598 38.49 -12.46 56.89
C ALA A 598 38.46 -13.05 58.31
N GLN A 599 38.05 -14.31 58.40
CA GLN A 599 38.23 -15.12 59.61
C GLN A 599 39.36 -16.12 59.38
N GLN A 600 40.12 -16.42 60.44
CA GLN A 600 41.16 -17.43 60.36
C GLN A 600 40.53 -18.83 60.52
N PRO A 601 40.99 -19.82 59.74
CA PRO A 601 40.56 -21.21 59.94
C PRO A 601 41.01 -21.74 61.31
N PRO A 602 40.26 -22.65 61.94
CA PRO A 602 40.67 -23.27 63.20
C PRO A 602 41.83 -24.24 62.99
N VAL A 603 42.68 -24.41 64.01
CA VAL A 603 43.59 -25.56 64.07
C VAL A 603 42.91 -26.77 64.72
N ALA A 604 43.50 -27.96 64.59
CA ALA A 604 42.96 -29.20 65.15
C ALA A 604 42.60 -29.10 66.65
N GLN A 605 43.42 -28.40 67.45
CA GLN A 605 43.14 -28.17 68.86
C GLN A 605 41.92 -27.26 69.11
N ASP A 606 41.72 -26.22 68.29
CA ASP A 606 40.57 -25.33 68.39
C ASP A 606 39.29 -26.10 68.09
N LEU A 607 39.33 -26.96 67.06
CA LEU A 607 38.22 -27.83 66.72
C LEU A 607 37.88 -28.81 67.85
N LEU A 608 38.89 -29.45 68.46
CA LEU A 608 38.70 -30.34 69.61
C LEU A 608 38.06 -29.60 70.80
N ASN A 609 38.47 -28.36 71.06
CA ASN A 609 37.89 -27.52 72.10
C ASN A 609 36.42 -27.16 71.79
N ASP A 610 36.12 -26.77 70.55
CA ASP A 610 34.77 -26.42 70.10
C ASP A 610 33.79 -27.60 70.21
N ILE A 611 34.26 -28.83 69.99
CA ILE A 611 33.47 -30.05 70.17
C ILE A 611 33.57 -30.64 71.59
N ASN A 612 34.17 -29.92 72.54
CA ASN A 612 34.35 -30.31 73.95
C ASN A 612 35.09 -31.63 74.17
N CYS A 613 36.10 -31.94 73.35
CA CYS A 613 36.95 -33.13 73.47
C CYS A 613 38.38 -32.75 73.92
N GLN A 614 38.92 -33.49 74.89
CA GLN A 614 40.32 -33.32 75.30
C GLN A 614 41.25 -34.18 74.44
N SER A 615 42.38 -33.62 74.02
CA SER A 615 43.40 -34.28 73.20
C SER A 615 44.25 -35.25 74.02
N GLU A 616 44.69 -34.87 75.22
CA GLU A 616 45.46 -35.72 76.13
C GLU A 616 45.10 -35.52 77.61
N TYR A 617 45.45 -36.51 78.44
CA TYR A 617 45.47 -36.39 79.90
C TYR A 617 46.85 -36.78 80.40
N SER A 618 47.27 -36.13 81.48
CA SER A 618 48.58 -36.39 82.08
C SER A 618 48.51 -36.48 83.60
N ILE A 619 49.39 -37.30 84.17
CA ILE A 619 49.57 -37.41 85.62
C ILE A 619 50.99 -36.99 86.02
N PRO A 620 51.15 -36.18 87.07
CA PRO A 620 52.47 -35.85 87.60
C PRO A 620 53.04 -37.04 88.39
N ILE A 621 54.31 -37.38 88.17
CA ILE A 621 55.04 -38.42 88.91
C ILE A 621 56.48 -37.97 89.23
N SER A 622 57.19 -38.71 90.08
CA SER A 622 58.63 -38.53 90.26
C SER A 622 59.38 -39.79 89.83
N PHE A 623 60.36 -39.65 88.93
CA PHE A 623 61.24 -40.74 88.52
C PHE A 623 62.69 -40.43 88.94
N ASN A 624 63.31 -41.32 89.72
CA ASN A 624 64.67 -41.14 90.26
C ASN A 624 64.89 -39.76 90.93
N GLY A 625 63.86 -39.22 91.60
CA GLY A 625 63.91 -37.92 92.28
C GLY A 625 63.62 -36.69 91.39
N LYS A 626 63.43 -36.86 90.07
CA LYS A 626 63.04 -35.76 89.15
C LYS A 626 61.52 -35.76 88.95
N LYS A 627 60.87 -34.59 89.03
CA LYS A 627 59.43 -34.44 88.71
C LYS A 627 59.23 -34.46 87.20
N MET A 628 58.20 -35.16 86.74
CA MET A 628 57.78 -35.16 85.34
C MET A 628 56.29 -35.50 85.22
N SER A 629 55.73 -35.43 84.00
CA SER A 629 54.36 -35.84 83.72
C SER A 629 54.37 -37.02 82.76
N LEU A 630 53.53 -38.02 83.02
CA LEU A 630 53.20 -39.04 82.02
C LEU A 630 51.94 -38.58 81.32
N SER A 631 51.93 -38.48 80.00
CA SER A 631 50.72 -38.19 79.23
C SER A 631 50.27 -39.38 78.39
N LYS A 632 48.96 -39.46 78.14
CA LYS A 632 48.32 -40.38 77.22
C LYS A 632 47.32 -39.60 76.38
N LYS A 633 47.27 -39.88 75.08
CA LYS A 633 46.26 -39.31 74.19
C LYS A 633 44.86 -39.81 74.59
N LEU A 634 43.89 -38.89 74.66
CA LEU A 634 42.46 -39.17 74.84
C LEU A 634 41.71 -39.11 73.53
N SER A 635 42.05 -38.16 72.67
CA SER A 635 41.41 -38.00 71.38
C SER A 635 42.40 -37.48 70.35
N GLU A 636 42.30 -37.94 69.12
CA GLU A 636 43.03 -37.36 68.00
C GLU A 636 42.13 -37.29 66.77
N LEU A 637 42.35 -36.25 65.96
CA LEU A 637 41.67 -36.06 64.70
C LEU A 637 42.51 -36.69 63.59
N HIS A 638 41.85 -37.42 62.69
CA HIS A 638 42.50 -37.98 61.50
C HIS A 638 41.95 -37.31 60.25
N ARG A 639 42.82 -36.97 59.31
CA ARG A 639 42.46 -36.58 57.94
C ARG A 639 43.02 -37.65 57.01
N ASP A 640 42.17 -38.23 56.17
CA ASP A 640 42.54 -39.30 55.23
C ASP A 640 43.24 -40.52 55.89
N GLY A 641 42.90 -40.80 57.15
CA GLY A 641 43.47 -41.91 57.93
C GLY A 641 44.75 -41.58 58.69
N GLU A 642 45.38 -40.42 58.47
CA GLU A 642 46.59 -39.98 59.17
C GLU A 642 46.26 -39.03 60.33
N PRO A 643 46.95 -39.12 61.49
CA PRO A 643 46.69 -38.25 62.64
C PRO A 643 47.15 -36.81 62.38
N LEU A 644 46.30 -35.85 62.72
CA LEU A 644 46.61 -34.41 62.71
C LEU A 644 47.32 -34.02 64.01
N GLY A 645 48.32 -33.15 63.90
CA GLY A 645 48.92 -32.45 65.03
C GLY A 645 48.04 -31.29 65.52
N ASP A 646 48.20 -30.90 66.78
CA ASP A 646 47.38 -29.88 67.45
C ASP A 646 47.34 -28.51 66.73
N HIS A 647 48.39 -28.20 65.95
CA HIS A 647 48.55 -26.96 65.20
C HIS A 647 48.25 -27.09 63.70
N ASP A 648 47.81 -28.25 63.24
CA ASP A 648 47.45 -28.43 61.84
C ASP A 648 46.15 -27.69 61.53
N GLU A 649 46.18 -26.89 60.46
CA GLU A 649 45.03 -26.10 60.01
C GLU A 649 43.91 -27.02 59.48
N ILE A 650 42.68 -26.79 59.95
CA ILE A 650 41.47 -27.40 59.42
C ILE A 650 40.93 -26.55 58.28
N LYS A 651 40.65 -27.18 57.13
CA LYS A 651 40.12 -26.50 55.95
C LYS A 651 38.60 -26.66 55.87
N ASN A 652 37.94 -25.66 55.30
CA ASN A 652 36.51 -25.74 55.03
C ASN A 652 36.23 -26.91 54.07
N GLY A 653 35.32 -27.79 54.44
CA GLY A 653 34.97 -29.01 53.72
C GLY A 653 35.79 -30.25 54.10
N ASP A 654 36.71 -30.15 55.06
CA ASP A 654 37.50 -31.31 55.50
C ASP A 654 36.63 -32.46 56.01
N ILE A 655 37.08 -33.68 55.69
CA ILE A 655 36.52 -34.92 56.22
C ILE A 655 37.50 -35.45 57.28
N LEU A 656 37.05 -35.45 58.52
CA LEU A 656 37.83 -35.80 59.69
C LEU A 656 37.20 -36.99 60.42
N THR A 657 38.02 -37.80 61.05
CA THR A 657 37.59 -38.89 61.94
C THR A 657 38.11 -38.61 63.34
N LEU A 658 37.24 -38.66 64.35
CA LEU A 658 37.63 -38.50 65.74
C LEU A 658 37.91 -39.88 66.34
N ILE A 659 39.18 -40.16 66.63
CA ILE A 659 39.55 -41.38 67.36
C ILE A 659 39.60 -41.03 68.84
N GLN A 660 38.71 -41.64 69.63
CA GLN A 660 38.71 -41.52 71.08
C GLN A 660 39.31 -42.77 71.74
N TYR A 661 40.32 -42.55 72.57
CA TYR A 661 40.97 -43.59 73.36
C TYR A 661 40.29 -43.73 74.72
N LYS A 662 40.17 -44.96 75.19
CA LYS A 662 39.70 -45.21 76.57
C LYS A 662 40.73 -44.67 77.55
N MET A 663 40.25 -43.96 78.57
CA MET A 663 41.09 -43.53 79.67
C MET A 663 41.54 -44.75 80.47
N GLU A 664 42.78 -45.17 80.28
CA GLU A 664 43.38 -46.29 81.00
C GLU A 664 44.21 -45.80 82.19
N PRO A 665 44.31 -46.54 83.29
CA PRO A 665 45.28 -46.22 84.32
C PRO A 665 46.69 -46.17 83.69
N PHE A 666 47.53 -45.24 84.15
CA PHE A 666 48.95 -45.33 83.85
C PHE A 666 49.51 -46.57 84.53
N ILE A 667 50.43 -47.27 83.89
CA ILE A 667 51.18 -48.39 84.48
C ILE A 667 52.67 -48.06 84.49
N PHE A 668 53.46 -48.78 85.28
CA PHE A 668 54.90 -48.52 85.37
C PHE A 668 55.58 -48.57 84.00
N GLN A 669 55.12 -49.43 83.09
CA GLN A 669 55.62 -49.51 81.71
C GLN A 669 55.45 -48.20 80.90
N ASP A 670 54.43 -47.38 81.21
CA ASP A 670 54.19 -46.12 80.49
C ASP A 670 55.31 -45.08 80.74
N LEU A 671 56.04 -45.24 81.84
CA LEU A 671 57.22 -44.44 82.16
C LEU A 671 58.25 -44.50 81.03
N PHE A 672 58.48 -45.68 80.44
CA PHE A 672 59.51 -45.91 79.42
C PHE A 672 59.25 -45.16 78.10
N ARG A 673 58.02 -44.68 77.86
CA ARG A 673 57.71 -43.81 76.71
C ARG A 673 58.18 -42.36 76.91
N HIS A 674 58.44 -41.98 78.17
CA HIS A 674 58.75 -40.60 78.56
C HIS A 674 60.17 -40.45 79.12
N VAL A 675 60.89 -41.55 79.35
CA VAL A 675 62.27 -41.54 79.87
C VAL A 675 63.16 -42.49 79.09
N GLU A 676 64.37 -42.05 78.80
CA GLU A 676 65.46 -42.93 78.36
C GLU A 676 66.13 -43.53 79.59
N ILE A 677 66.33 -44.86 79.59
CA ILE A 677 66.97 -45.58 80.71
C ILE A 677 68.28 -46.17 80.24
N GLU A 678 69.37 -45.74 80.89
CA GLU A 678 70.70 -46.28 80.65
C GLU A 678 71.00 -47.43 81.64
N MET A 679 71.50 -48.56 81.11
CA MET A 679 71.87 -49.72 81.93
C MET A 679 73.31 -49.57 82.48
N PRO A 680 73.54 -49.70 83.80
CA PRO A 680 74.88 -49.62 84.39
C PRO A 680 75.80 -50.75 83.91
N LYS A 681 77.07 -50.42 83.60
CA LYS A 681 78.08 -51.35 83.04
C LYS A 681 78.40 -52.56 83.91
N ASP A 682 78.22 -52.46 85.23
CA ASP A 682 78.53 -53.51 86.22
C ASP A 682 77.30 -54.34 86.63
N SER A 683 76.20 -54.29 85.85
CA SER A 683 74.97 -55.02 86.17
C SER A 683 74.93 -56.41 85.52
N ASN A 684 74.47 -57.42 86.27
CA ASN A 684 74.27 -58.78 85.76
C ASN A 684 72.98 -58.93 84.90
N GLY A 685 72.51 -57.85 84.27
CA GLY A 685 71.28 -57.83 83.46
C GLY A 685 69.96 -57.97 84.24
N ARG A 686 70.01 -57.95 85.58
CA ARG A 686 68.82 -58.05 86.45
C ARG A 686 68.55 -56.69 87.08
N PHE A 687 67.32 -56.20 86.98
CA PHE A 687 66.86 -54.95 87.62
C PHE A 687 65.59 -55.19 88.42
N ILE A 688 65.33 -54.28 89.35
CA ILE A 688 64.17 -54.26 90.24
C ILE A 688 63.45 -52.94 90.02
N LEU A 689 62.15 -53.01 89.73
CA LEU A 689 61.29 -51.83 89.64
C LEU A 689 60.81 -51.48 91.05
N ILE A 690 60.88 -50.20 91.41
CA ILE A 690 60.44 -49.71 92.72
C ILE A 690 59.37 -48.65 92.50
N LYS A 691 58.21 -48.82 93.12
CA LYS A 691 57.17 -47.80 93.27
C LYS A 691 57.00 -47.50 94.76
N ASN A 692 57.13 -46.23 95.14
CA ASN A 692 56.98 -45.75 96.53
C ASN A 692 57.80 -46.59 97.53
N ASN A 693 59.07 -46.83 97.20
CA ASN A 693 60.03 -47.64 97.97
C ASN A 693 59.64 -49.13 98.17
N LYS A 694 58.70 -49.68 97.39
CA LYS A 694 58.39 -51.10 97.33
C LYS A 694 58.67 -51.68 95.94
N GLU A 695 59.18 -52.90 95.90
CA GLU A 695 59.37 -53.64 94.66
C GLU A 695 58.02 -53.85 93.96
N THR A 696 58.00 -53.63 92.64
CA THR A 696 56.79 -53.62 91.82
C THR A 696 56.99 -54.31 90.47
N SER A 697 55.93 -54.41 89.68
CA SER A 697 55.95 -54.97 88.33
C SER A 697 55.68 -53.90 87.26
N PHE A 698 55.96 -54.24 86.00
CA PHE A 698 55.69 -53.37 84.84
C PHE A 698 54.21 -52.98 84.70
N HIS A 699 53.31 -53.85 85.13
CA HIS A 699 51.86 -53.68 84.97
C HIS A 699 51.21 -53.01 86.18
N GLU A 700 51.99 -52.65 87.21
CA GLU A 700 51.45 -51.97 88.37
C GLU A 700 50.96 -50.56 87.99
N THR A 701 49.75 -50.22 88.41
CA THR A 701 49.15 -48.91 88.17
C THR A 701 49.98 -47.79 88.82
N VAL A 702 50.16 -46.69 88.12
CA VAL A 702 50.83 -45.46 88.58
C VAL A 702 49.77 -44.39 88.80
N SER A 703 49.79 -43.80 89.99
CA SER A 703 48.89 -42.73 90.41
C SER A 703 49.63 -41.39 90.45
N PRO A 704 48.90 -40.25 90.36
CA PRO A 704 49.47 -38.93 90.54
C PRO A 704 50.30 -38.84 91.84
N GLY A 705 51.55 -38.43 91.72
CA GLY A 705 52.49 -38.25 92.84
C GLY A 705 53.35 -39.46 93.18
N ASP A 706 53.17 -40.62 92.52
CA ASP A 706 53.99 -41.80 92.77
C ASP A 706 55.49 -41.55 92.48
N GLU A 707 56.35 -42.11 93.33
CA GLU A 707 57.80 -42.12 93.18
C GLU A 707 58.26 -43.46 92.59
N LEU A 708 58.79 -43.41 91.35
CA LEU A 708 59.24 -44.56 90.59
C LEU A 708 60.78 -44.59 90.54
N LYS A 709 61.39 -45.76 90.73
CA LYS A 709 62.84 -45.98 90.58
C LYS A 709 63.10 -47.31 89.88
N ILE A 710 64.24 -47.42 89.22
CA ILE A 710 64.76 -48.68 88.70
C ILE A 710 66.11 -48.92 89.37
N LEU A 711 66.23 -50.01 90.12
CA LEU A 711 67.45 -50.38 90.84
C LEU A 711 68.13 -51.58 90.19
N TRP A 712 69.47 -51.57 90.16
CA TRP A 712 70.30 -52.64 89.60
C TRP A 712 71.13 -53.29 90.72
N PRO A 713 70.85 -54.54 91.16
CA PRO A 713 71.58 -55.18 92.27
C PRO A 713 73.01 -55.60 91.85
N THR A 714 74.03 -55.23 92.62
CA THR A 714 75.44 -55.64 92.44
C THR A 714 75.81 -56.84 93.34
N ALA A 715 76.62 -57.79 92.85
CA ALA A 715 77.00 -59.01 93.58
C ALA A 715 77.98 -58.74 94.73
N MET A 716 77.68 -59.25 95.94
CA MET A 716 78.57 -59.13 97.12
C MET A 716 79.89 -59.90 96.91
N LYS A 717 81.03 -59.22 97.15
CA LYS A 717 82.35 -59.83 97.32
C LYS A 717 82.40 -60.53 98.69
N ASN A 718 82.64 -61.84 98.73
CA ASN A 718 83.04 -62.53 99.97
C ASN A 718 84.49 -62.17 100.31
N PHE A 719 84.75 -61.89 101.59
CA PHE A 719 86.09 -61.65 102.15
C PHE A 719 86.99 -62.87 102.07
#